data_AF-I0TBE4-F1
#
_entry.id   AF-I0TBE4-F1
#
_cell.length_a   1.000
_cell.length_b   1.000
_cell.length_c   1.000
_cell.angle_alpha   90.00
_cell.angle_beta   90.00
_cell.angle_gamma   90.00
#
_symmetry.space_group_name_H-M   'P 1'
#
loop_
_entity.id
_entity.type
_entity.pdbx_description
1 polymer ?
#
loop_
_entity_poly.entity_id
_entity_poly.type
_entity_poly.pdbx_seq_one_letter_code
_entity_poly.pdbx_strand_id
1 'polypeptide(L)'
;MAQSAVHLSLDGTDNNIEWKGVHASEFVTAAIGKGLRTDGYSTYGIATTDMSHVDRKKVSFSLWCAMETYPMMNAQEAEVNPTFATIAGDYDVIEKKGFAFQVSSQGDWRFVCSANGWETIVKAQGKLPCYCWNHLVATIDRDKRKLTLYNNGKQVAQRNINNDFMPGSGKVYIGKSNEEQKFGPFNINTFNGIIDDIDIYNKVLTADEMGTKDGQVMFPVSVSRFADSQLRPTFHGMPTANWTNETHGLIYYNGKYHLFFQKNANGPYMARLHWGHLSSTNLVDWNEEQIAIAPSETYDIKGCWSGALMMVNGKPNVIYTGVDNVKARMIQATPNDDELINWTKKGVIIDGRPQGLSDDIRDPYYFEANGEKYIIVGSSKNGIGACTLHHFVNGSWSNDGKIFFHGNNATTDGTFWEMPTLTKMGNKWLFTITPQGTGAGVRTLYWVGSINADGSFNPDNQTPRQLELEGTSHDGYGLLSPSFMQKDGKTILMGIVPDKLSSEDNYKMGWAHTYSFPREVTLSTDGILKQKPYDVALASLRFGQRVTKTNLQLNGTESLAPVDGRAFMVNGTFSANNVAFGVQFLDGAKVIIDPNDNSVSVNVAAISRITNDNGTYNGVYKGYLATNIKNTDVKLCALFDHSILDVFINDSYAFSVRLFPTSTTANDVSIFSNGTTIVKNLQAVTIINEETTGINLPTKQVKRQDNAVFNLQGEYVGTSIEGSQLSRGIYIQNGKKHIIR
;
A
#
# COMPACT_ATOMS: atom_id res chain seq x y z
N MET A 1 0.37 27.05 -33.36
CA MET A 1 1.16 25.84 -33.03
C MET A 1 1.39 25.08 -34.32
N ALA A 2 2.58 24.50 -34.52
CA ALA A 2 2.84 23.70 -35.72
C ALA A 2 2.06 22.38 -35.65
N GLN A 3 1.45 21.98 -36.75
CA GLN A 3 0.75 20.69 -36.86
C GLN A 3 1.78 19.56 -36.79
N SER A 4 1.56 18.58 -35.92
CA SER A 4 2.37 17.35 -35.86
C SER A 4 2.06 16.47 -37.08
N ALA A 5 3.06 15.68 -37.51
CA ALA A 5 2.92 14.68 -38.55
C ALA A 5 2.18 13.44 -38.03
N VAL A 6 2.38 13.11 -36.75
CA VAL A 6 1.61 12.11 -36.01
C VAL A 6 1.20 12.73 -34.69
N HIS A 7 -0.07 12.59 -34.33
CA HIS A 7 -0.63 12.95 -33.03
C HIS A 7 -1.44 11.75 -32.52
N LEU A 8 -1.14 11.31 -31.32
CA LEU A 8 -1.93 10.30 -30.60
C LEU A 8 -2.51 10.96 -29.36
N SER A 9 -3.83 11.06 -29.29
CA SER A 9 -4.54 11.60 -28.13
C SER A 9 -4.76 10.50 -27.10
N LEU A 10 -4.20 10.66 -25.90
CA LEU A 10 -4.26 9.65 -24.84
C LEU A 10 -5.43 9.89 -23.88
N ASP A 11 -6.47 10.62 -24.31
CA ASP A 11 -7.66 10.95 -23.53
C ASP A 11 -8.79 9.90 -23.58
N GLY A 12 -8.56 8.82 -24.34
CA GLY A 12 -9.51 7.72 -24.54
C GLY A 12 -10.47 7.92 -25.72
N THR A 13 -10.35 9.01 -26.48
CA THR A 13 -11.21 9.29 -27.64
C THR A 13 -10.60 8.89 -28.99
N ASP A 14 -9.29 8.61 -29.02
CA ASP A 14 -8.58 8.20 -30.23
C ASP A 14 -8.85 6.73 -30.58
N ASN A 15 -9.63 6.52 -31.65
CA ASN A 15 -10.01 5.19 -32.13
C ASN A 15 -8.84 4.40 -32.75
N ASN A 16 -7.67 5.02 -32.95
CA ASN A 16 -6.48 4.32 -33.45
C ASN A 16 -5.71 3.60 -32.36
N ILE A 17 -6.09 3.78 -31.08
CA ILE A 17 -5.44 3.18 -29.93
C ILE A 17 -6.29 2.04 -29.37
N GLU A 18 -5.74 0.84 -29.38
CA GLU A 18 -6.30 -0.29 -28.66
C GLU A 18 -5.79 -0.30 -27.22
N TRP A 19 -6.71 -0.10 -26.26
CA TRP A 19 -6.40 -0.15 -24.85
C TRP A 19 -6.50 -1.57 -24.30
N LYS A 20 -5.53 -1.97 -23.47
CA LYS A 20 -5.42 -3.29 -22.85
C LYS A 20 -5.30 -3.13 -21.34
N GLY A 21 -5.85 -4.06 -20.58
CA GLY A 21 -5.80 -4.08 -19.12
C GLY A 21 -6.73 -5.14 -18.55
N VAL A 22 -6.51 -5.52 -17.28
CA VAL A 22 -7.45 -6.38 -16.54
C VAL A 22 -8.68 -5.60 -16.05
N HIS A 23 -8.48 -4.31 -15.78
CA HIS A 23 -9.54 -3.34 -15.51
C HIS A 23 -9.71 -2.40 -16.70
N ALA A 24 -10.86 -1.71 -16.77
CA ALA A 24 -11.08 -0.67 -17.76
C ALA A 24 -10.02 0.44 -17.63
N SER A 25 -9.53 0.93 -18.76
CA SER A 25 -8.51 1.98 -18.79
C SER A 25 -9.01 3.28 -18.18
N GLU A 26 -8.14 3.95 -17.44
CA GLU A 26 -8.46 5.17 -16.72
C GLU A 26 -7.79 6.38 -17.37
N PHE A 27 -8.58 7.43 -17.56
CA PHE A 27 -8.14 8.68 -18.16
C PHE A 27 -8.31 9.81 -17.16
N VAL A 28 -7.18 10.30 -16.64
CA VAL A 28 -7.10 11.27 -15.55
C VAL A 28 -6.61 12.63 -16.05
N THR A 29 -6.76 13.68 -15.23
CA THR A 29 -6.22 15.00 -15.57
C THR A 29 -4.71 14.90 -15.81
N ALA A 30 -4.27 15.37 -16.97
CA ALA A 30 -2.88 15.21 -17.40
C ALA A 30 -2.15 16.54 -17.62
N ALA A 31 -1.03 16.54 -18.36
CA ALA A 31 -0.30 17.75 -18.66
C ALA A 31 -1.15 18.67 -19.55
N ILE A 32 -1.80 18.07 -20.54
CA ILE A 32 -2.73 18.66 -21.48
C ILE A 32 -4.01 17.82 -21.42
N GLY A 33 -5.15 18.41 -21.06
CA GLY A 33 -6.42 17.69 -21.01
C GLY A 33 -6.39 16.44 -20.11
N LYS A 34 -6.52 15.26 -20.72
CA LYS A 34 -6.53 13.95 -20.05
C LYS A 34 -5.53 13.01 -20.69
N GLY A 35 -4.96 12.13 -19.86
CA GLY A 35 -4.00 11.11 -20.26
C GLY A 35 -4.26 9.78 -19.60
N LEU A 36 -3.61 8.74 -20.12
CA LEU A 36 -3.73 7.37 -19.65
C LEU A 36 -3.03 7.20 -18.29
N ARG A 37 -3.78 6.75 -17.27
CA ARG A 37 -3.23 6.22 -16.02
C ARG A 37 -2.99 4.72 -16.15
N THR A 38 -1.73 4.30 -16.16
CA THR A 38 -1.35 2.88 -16.12
C THR A 38 -1.39 2.35 -14.69
N ASP A 39 -1.45 1.03 -14.49
CA ASP A 39 -1.45 0.37 -13.17
C ASP A 39 -0.12 -0.31 -12.83
N GLY A 40 0.85 -0.25 -13.74
CA GLY A 40 2.16 -0.87 -13.58
C GLY A 40 2.22 -2.38 -13.83
N TYR A 41 1.12 -3.08 -14.12
CA TYR A 41 1.15 -4.54 -14.33
C TYR A 41 0.21 -5.10 -15.41
N SER A 42 -0.77 -4.34 -15.88
CA SER A 42 -1.73 -4.83 -16.88
C SER A 42 -2.12 -3.78 -17.92
N THR A 43 -2.17 -2.49 -17.56
CA THR A 43 -2.72 -1.44 -18.41
C THR A 43 -1.69 -0.88 -19.37
N TYR A 44 -1.99 -0.92 -20.68
CA TYR A 44 -1.18 -0.33 -21.75
C TYR A 44 -2.02 -0.05 -23.00
N GLY A 45 -1.45 0.70 -23.95
CA GLY A 45 -2.06 0.99 -25.25
C GLY A 45 -1.20 0.50 -26.41
N ILE A 46 -1.85 0.18 -27.53
CA ILE A 46 -1.20 -0.07 -28.83
C ILE A 46 -1.87 0.82 -29.87
N ALA A 47 -1.15 1.82 -30.36
CA ALA A 47 -1.62 2.69 -31.42
C ALA A 47 -1.17 2.21 -32.80
N THR A 48 -2.00 2.43 -33.82
CA THR A 48 -1.62 2.24 -35.23
C THR A 48 -1.56 3.61 -35.91
N THR A 49 -0.41 3.96 -36.48
CA THR A 49 -0.18 5.24 -37.15
C THR A 49 0.58 5.09 -38.47
N ASP A 50 0.40 6.03 -39.39
CA ASP A 50 1.15 6.07 -40.66
C ASP A 50 2.47 6.82 -40.48
N MET A 51 3.57 6.08 -40.51
CA MET A 51 4.92 6.61 -40.37
C MET A 51 5.58 7.00 -41.70
N SER A 52 4.90 6.79 -42.84
CA SER A 52 5.47 7.01 -44.18
C SER A 52 5.79 8.47 -44.48
N HIS A 53 5.12 9.40 -43.79
CA HIS A 53 5.28 10.84 -43.94
C HIS A 53 6.23 11.46 -42.91
N VAL A 54 6.84 10.68 -42.01
CA VAL A 54 7.78 11.18 -41.00
C VAL A 54 9.12 11.52 -41.65
N ASP A 55 9.59 12.75 -41.45
CA ASP A 55 10.88 13.22 -41.96
C ASP A 55 12.04 12.42 -41.34
N ARG A 56 13.01 12.05 -42.16
CA ARG A 56 14.14 11.19 -41.78
C ARG A 56 15.38 11.97 -41.33
N LYS A 57 15.39 13.28 -41.56
CA LYS A 57 16.51 14.19 -41.32
C LYS A 57 16.23 15.22 -40.23
N LYS A 58 15.01 15.74 -40.15
CA LYS A 58 14.58 16.77 -39.20
C LYS A 58 13.28 16.35 -38.54
N VAL A 59 13.38 15.66 -37.42
CA VAL A 59 12.22 15.11 -36.70
C VAL A 59 12.34 15.34 -35.21
N SER A 60 11.21 15.61 -34.55
CA SER A 60 11.13 15.66 -33.08
C SER A 60 10.04 14.74 -32.59
N PHE A 61 10.33 14.00 -31.52
CA PHE A 61 9.40 13.12 -30.82
C PHE A 61 9.11 13.75 -29.47
N SER A 62 7.85 13.81 -29.07
CA SER A 62 7.38 14.51 -27.89
C SER A 62 6.38 13.65 -27.13
N LEU A 63 6.52 13.56 -25.82
CA LEU A 63 5.46 13.04 -24.94
C LEU A 63 5.51 13.68 -23.57
N TRP A 64 4.36 13.72 -22.89
CA TRP A 64 4.26 14.04 -21.48
C TRP A 64 4.14 12.78 -20.65
N CYS A 65 4.82 12.74 -19.51
CA CYS A 65 4.60 11.68 -18.53
C CYS A 65 4.86 12.14 -17.10
N ALA A 66 4.25 11.44 -16.15
CA ALA A 66 4.53 11.55 -14.73
C ALA A 66 4.60 10.14 -14.14
N MET A 67 5.62 9.85 -13.34
CA MET A 67 5.85 8.51 -12.78
C MET A 67 5.50 8.44 -11.31
N GLU A 68 4.82 7.37 -10.90
CA GLU A 68 4.62 7.05 -9.48
C GLU A 68 5.84 6.28 -8.95
N THR A 69 6.23 5.23 -9.65
CA THR A 69 7.40 4.39 -9.34
C THR A 69 8.15 4.01 -10.60
N TYR A 70 9.42 3.63 -10.44
CA TYR A 70 10.18 3.02 -11.53
C TYR A 70 9.63 1.63 -11.88
N PRO A 71 9.70 1.22 -13.17
CA PRO A 71 9.16 -0.03 -13.65
C PRO A 71 9.80 -1.24 -12.97
N MET A 72 9.01 -2.30 -12.80
CA MET A 72 9.54 -3.59 -12.42
C MET A 72 10.13 -4.28 -13.66
N MET A 73 11.39 -4.71 -13.60
CA MET A 73 12.04 -5.46 -14.68
C MET A 73 12.44 -6.87 -14.26
N ASN A 74 12.71 -7.07 -12.97
CA ASN A 74 12.99 -8.35 -12.35
C ASN A 74 12.37 -8.34 -10.95
N ALA A 75 11.46 -9.28 -10.68
CA ALA A 75 10.73 -9.33 -9.41
C ALA A 75 11.51 -10.05 -8.29
N GLN A 76 12.49 -10.89 -8.65
CA GLN A 76 13.24 -11.71 -7.69
C GLN A 76 14.47 -10.99 -7.14
N GLU A 77 15.18 -10.23 -7.97
CA GLU A 77 16.45 -9.61 -7.62
C GLU A 77 16.53 -8.16 -8.11
N ALA A 78 17.34 -7.35 -7.42
CA ALA A 78 17.68 -6.03 -7.93
C ALA A 78 18.58 -6.16 -9.15
N GLU A 79 18.31 -5.39 -10.20
CA GLU A 79 19.17 -5.39 -11.37
C GLU A 79 20.48 -4.66 -11.05
N VAL A 80 21.62 -5.32 -11.30
CA VAL A 80 22.95 -4.67 -11.24
C VAL A 80 23.16 -3.77 -12.46
N ASN A 81 22.74 -4.24 -13.64
CA ASN A 81 22.74 -3.49 -14.89
C ASN A 81 21.31 -3.09 -15.23
N PRO A 82 20.97 -1.79 -15.31
CA PRO A 82 19.60 -1.38 -15.56
C PRO A 82 19.10 -1.85 -16.94
N THR A 83 18.03 -2.63 -16.98
CA THR A 83 17.26 -2.86 -18.21
C THR A 83 16.15 -1.80 -18.32
N PHE A 84 15.55 -1.66 -19.50
CA PHE A 84 14.70 -0.53 -19.83
C PHE A 84 13.31 -0.98 -20.30
N ALA A 85 12.28 -0.39 -19.70
CA ALA A 85 10.90 -0.45 -20.18
C ALA A 85 10.62 0.70 -21.14
N THR A 86 9.83 0.44 -22.17
CA THR A 86 9.33 1.50 -23.07
C THR A 86 8.22 2.30 -22.38
N ILE A 87 8.40 3.62 -22.34
CA ILE A 87 7.32 4.57 -21.98
C ILE A 87 6.37 4.68 -23.17
N ALA A 88 6.90 5.05 -24.33
CA ALA A 88 6.19 4.97 -25.59
C ALA A 88 7.14 4.83 -26.78
N GLY A 89 6.72 4.11 -27.82
CA GLY A 89 7.47 3.96 -29.06
C GLY A 89 7.17 2.69 -29.85
N ASP A 90 7.69 2.62 -31.07
CA ASP A 90 7.59 1.49 -31.99
C ASP A 90 8.96 0.87 -32.34
N TYR A 91 10.00 1.15 -31.53
CA TYR A 91 11.34 0.64 -31.78
C TYR A 91 11.37 -0.89 -31.86
N ASP A 92 11.86 -1.40 -32.98
CA ASP A 92 12.04 -2.81 -33.26
C ASP A 92 13.53 -3.11 -33.37
N VAL A 93 14.02 -3.95 -32.46
CA VAL A 93 15.44 -4.33 -32.37
C VAL A 93 15.87 -5.27 -33.50
N ILE A 94 14.95 -6.06 -34.06
CA ILE A 94 15.20 -7.04 -35.12
C ILE A 94 15.24 -6.31 -36.46
N GLU A 95 14.20 -5.55 -36.76
CA GLU A 95 14.09 -4.77 -38.00
C GLU A 95 15.02 -3.54 -37.99
N LYS A 96 15.48 -3.14 -36.79
CA LYS A 96 16.29 -1.95 -36.54
C LYS A 96 15.60 -0.73 -37.15
N LYS A 97 14.38 -0.47 -36.72
CA LYS A 97 13.54 0.68 -37.15
C LYS A 97 12.78 1.25 -35.96
N GLY A 98 12.27 2.47 -36.12
CA GLY A 98 11.42 3.10 -35.12
C GLY A 98 12.17 3.84 -34.04
N PHE A 99 11.43 4.22 -33.00
CA PHE A 99 11.91 5.00 -31.86
C PHE A 99 11.28 4.54 -30.55
N ALA A 100 11.89 4.88 -29.42
CA ALA A 100 11.24 4.77 -28.11
C ALA A 100 11.86 5.71 -27.07
N PHE A 101 11.01 6.28 -26.22
CA PHE A 101 11.43 6.75 -24.90
C PHE A 101 11.40 5.57 -23.94
N GLN A 102 12.46 5.42 -23.15
CA GLN A 102 12.60 4.29 -22.23
C GLN A 102 13.11 4.71 -20.86
N VAL A 103 12.69 4.00 -19.82
CA VAL A 103 13.11 4.20 -18.43
C VAL A 103 13.46 2.86 -17.79
N SER A 104 14.50 2.83 -16.96
CA SER A 104 14.96 1.65 -16.26
C SER A 104 14.29 1.47 -14.91
N SER A 105 14.41 0.27 -14.35
CA SER A 105 13.99 0.01 -12.98
C SER A 105 14.68 0.91 -11.96
N GLN A 106 15.83 1.50 -12.28
CA GLN A 106 16.55 2.42 -11.39
C GLN A 106 16.34 3.90 -11.75
N GLY A 107 15.45 4.22 -12.70
CA GLY A 107 15.15 5.58 -13.13
C GLY A 107 16.10 6.17 -14.17
N ASP A 108 17.09 5.41 -14.64
CA ASP A 108 17.86 5.82 -15.81
C ASP A 108 16.93 5.91 -17.02
N TRP A 109 17.06 6.94 -17.84
CA TRP A 109 16.16 7.10 -18.97
C TRP A 109 16.89 7.58 -20.21
N ARG A 110 16.32 7.25 -21.37
CA ARG A 110 16.95 7.42 -22.67
C ARG A 110 15.92 7.53 -23.79
N PHE A 111 16.38 8.04 -24.91
CA PHE A 111 15.69 7.90 -26.19
C PHE A 111 16.53 7.00 -27.10
N VAL A 112 15.87 6.03 -27.72
CA VAL A 112 16.45 5.13 -28.72
C VAL A 112 15.77 5.33 -30.06
N CYS A 113 16.53 5.31 -31.14
CA CYS A 113 16.00 5.26 -32.50
C CYS A 113 16.94 4.49 -33.42
N SER A 114 16.43 4.08 -34.58
CA SER A 114 17.27 3.58 -35.66
C SER A 114 17.80 4.68 -36.57
N ALA A 115 19.10 4.65 -36.85
CA ALA A 115 19.77 5.49 -37.83
C ALA A 115 20.51 4.63 -38.87
N ASN A 116 19.94 4.49 -40.07
CA ASN A 116 20.39 3.58 -41.15
C ASN A 116 20.60 2.12 -40.66
N GLY A 117 19.65 1.58 -39.90
CA GLY A 117 19.69 0.20 -39.42
C GLY A 117 20.68 -0.01 -38.28
N TRP A 118 21.07 1.05 -37.57
CA TRP A 118 21.88 0.98 -36.36
C TRP A 118 21.16 1.60 -35.19
N GLU A 119 21.23 0.92 -34.05
CA GLU A 119 20.74 1.43 -32.78
C GLU A 119 21.50 2.70 -32.39
N THR A 120 20.74 3.78 -32.18
CA THR A 120 21.27 5.07 -31.75
C THR A 120 20.54 5.50 -30.48
N ILE A 121 21.27 5.53 -29.36
CA ILE A 121 20.76 5.81 -28.02
C ILE A 121 21.33 7.13 -27.49
N VAL A 122 20.49 8.07 -27.08
CA VAL A 122 20.90 9.22 -26.25
C VAL A 122 20.37 9.01 -24.83
N LYS A 123 21.27 8.92 -23.85
CA LYS A 123 20.94 8.67 -22.44
C LYS A 123 21.06 9.97 -21.64
N ALA A 124 20.06 10.29 -20.84
CA ALA A 124 20.08 11.47 -19.97
C ALA A 124 21.13 11.33 -18.84
N GLN A 125 21.62 12.46 -18.36
CA GLN A 125 22.39 12.53 -17.11
C GLN A 125 21.42 12.67 -15.93
N GLY A 126 21.40 11.68 -15.04
CA GLY A 126 20.50 11.64 -13.88
C GLY A 126 19.26 10.77 -14.09
N LYS A 127 18.46 10.67 -13.03
CA LYS A 127 17.25 9.84 -13.00
C LYS A 127 16.03 10.65 -13.47
N LEU A 128 15.04 9.97 -14.05
CA LEU A 128 13.76 10.60 -14.37
C LEU A 128 12.99 10.82 -13.05
N PRO A 129 12.62 12.06 -12.70
CA PRO A 129 11.94 12.32 -11.42
C PRO A 129 10.52 11.74 -11.39
N CYS A 130 10.15 11.13 -10.25
CA CYS A 130 8.78 10.72 -9.94
C CYS A 130 7.96 11.89 -9.35
N TYR A 131 6.63 11.76 -9.35
CA TYR A 131 5.67 12.71 -8.76
C TYR A 131 5.70 14.13 -9.36
N CYS A 132 6.26 14.31 -10.56
CA CYS A 132 6.17 15.56 -11.31
C CYS A 132 5.97 15.30 -12.80
N TRP A 133 5.54 16.33 -13.54
CA TRP A 133 5.45 16.26 -15.00
C TRP A 133 6.84 16.32 -15.65
N ASN A 134 7.02 15.46 -16.64
CA ASN A 134 8.19 15.39 -17.49
C ASN A 134 7.74 15.50 -18.95
N HIS A 135 8.14 16.57 -19.62
CA HIS A 135 7.96 16.73 -21.06
C HIS A 135 9.20 16.21 -21.77
N LEU A 136 9.13 14.96 -22.23
CA LEU A 136 10.25 14.29 -22.87
C LEU A 136 10.25 14.61 -24.36
N VAL A 137 11.32 15.24 -24.82
CA VAL A 137 11.47 15.59 -26.24
C VAL A 137 12.81 15.12 -26.77
N ALA A 138 12.80 14.39 -27.89
CA ALA A 138 14.00 13.99 -28.60
C ALA A 138 14.00 14.60 -30.00
N THR A 139 15.05 15.32 -30.35
CA THR A 139 15.17 15.98 -31.66
C THR A 139 16.32 15.39 -32.46
N ILE A 140 16.06 15.04 -33.72
CA ILE A 140 17.06 14.64 -34.71
C ILE A 140 17.24 15.78 -35.70
N ASP A 141 18.45 16.35 -35.76
CA ASP A 141 18.90 17.29 -36.78
C ASP A 141 20.08 16.67 -37.52
N ARG A 142 19.79 15.97 -38.62
CA ARG A 142 20.79 15.26 -39.41
C ARG A 142 21.78 16.16 -40.12
N ASP A 143 21.35 17.35 -40.52
CA ASP A 143 22.21 18.33 -41.16
C ASP A 143 23.28 18.83 -40.18
N LYS A 144 22.90 19.01 -38.90
CA LYS A 144 23.85 19.35 -37.82
C LYS A 144 24.48 18.15 -37.12
N ARG A 145 24.12 16.93 -37.53
CA ARG A 145 24.56 15.65 -36.95
C ARG A 145 24.22 15.50 -35.46
N LYS A 146 23.09 16.06 -35.00
CA LYS A 146 22.70 16.08 -33.59
C LYS A 146 21.47 15.22 -33.32
N LEU A 147 21.57 14.37 -32.30
CA LEU A 147 20.45 13.77 -31.60
C LEU A 147 20.47 14.32 -30.17
N THR A 148 19.45 15.10 -29.81
CA THR A 148 19.38 15.82 -28.54
C THR A 148 18.16 15.40 -27.76
N LEU A 149 18.32 15.20 -26.46
CA LEU A 149 17.27 14.83 -25.52
C LEU A 149 17.01 15.98 -24.56
N TYR A 150 15.74 16.27 -24.35
CA TYR A 150 15.25 17.33 -23.47
C TYR A 150 14.26 16.75 -22.45
N ASN A 151 14.23 17.37 -21.28
CA ASN A 151 13.14 17.25 -20.31
C ASN A 151 12.70 18.65 -19.91
N ASN A 152 11.40 18.96 -20.05
CA ASN A 152 10.85 20.27 -19.70
C ASN A 152 11.63 21.43 -20.37
N GLY A 153 11.88 21.31 -21.68
CA GLY A 153 12.62 22.31 -22.48
C GLY A 153 14.12 22.40 -22.19
N LYS A 154 14.63 21.75 -21.15
CA LYS A 154 16.06 21.72 -20.81
C LYS A 154 16.76 20.58 -21.53
N GLN A 155 17.83 20.88 -22.26
CA GLN A 155 18.71 19.85 -22.82
C GLN A 155 19.38 19.05 -21.70
N VAL A 156 19.16 17.73 -21.68
CA VAL A 156 19.71 16.81 -20.67
C VAL A 156 20.81 15.91 -21.24
N ALA A 157 20.83 15.70 -22.56
CA ALA A 157 21.87 14.93 -23.24
C ALA A 157 21.90 15.24 -24.74
N GLN A 158 23.04 14.98 -25.37
CA GLN A 158 23.22 15.09 -26.81
C GLN A 158 24.24 14.05 -27.27
N ARG A 159 24.05 13.50 -28.46
CA ARG A 159 25.07 12.72 -29.17
C ARG A 159 25.09 13.03 -30.66
N ASN A 160 26.14 12.56 -31.32
CA ASN A 160 26.24 12.63 -32.77
C ASN A 160 25.36 11.56 -33.44
N ILE A 161 24.70 11.94 -34.53
CA ILE A 161 23.93 11.06 -35.43
C ILE A 161 24.31 11.33 -36.88
N ASN A 162 24.85 10.32 -37.55
CA ASN A 162 25.44 10.45 -38.89
C ASN A 162 24.56 9.88 -40.01
N ASN A 163 23.45 9.23 -39.66
CA ASN A 163 22.64 8.41 -40.55
C ASN A 163 21.15 8.75 -40.41
N ASP A 164 20.39 8.63 -41.50
CA ASP A 164 19.00 9.09 -41.54
C ASP A 164 18.16 8.22 -40.59
N PHE A 165 17.20 8.85 -39.91
CA PHE A 165 16.22 8.12 -39.12
C PHE A 165 15.47 7.11 -40.01
N MET A 166 15.19 5.94 -39.46
CA MET A 166 14.38 4.91 -40.11
C MET A 166 13.06 4.75 -39.35
N PRO A 167 11.94 5.29 -39.88
CA PRO A 167 10.63 5.11 -39.28
C PRO A 167 10.27 3.64 -39.09
N GLY A 168 9.56 3.34 -38.01
CA GLY A 168 9.13 1.99 -37.65
C GLY A 168 7.85 1.57 -38.38
N SER A 169 7.21 0.54 -37.84
CA SER A 169 5.97 -0.02 -38.40
C SER A 169 4.76 0.89 -38.20
N GLY A 170 4.84 1.88 -37.30
CA GLY A 170 3.69 2.66 -36.85
C GLY A 170 2.83 1.94 -35.81
N LYS A 171 3.26 0.78 -35.30
CA LYS A 171 2.63 0.12 -34.15
C LYS A 171 3.29 0.63 -32.86
N VAL A 172 2.79 1.76 -32.34
CA VAL A 172 3.35 2.44 -31.17
C VAL A 172 2.81 1.80 -29.89
N TYR A 173 3.69 1.21 -29.09
CA TYR A 173 3.36 0.71 -27.76
C TYR A 173 3.40 1.85 -26.75
N ILE A 174 2.40 1.93 -25.87
CA ILE A 174 2.22 3.01 -24.88
C ILE A 174 2.11 2.36 -23.50
N GLY A 175 3.04 2.68 -22.59
CA GLY A 175 3.07 2.18 -21.22
C GLY A 175 3.65 0.77 -21.05
N LYS A 176 4.16 0.16 -22.11
CA LYS A 176 4.72 -1.20 -22.09
C LYS A 176 5.73 -1.41 -23.24
N SER A 177 6.75 -2.23 -23.01
CA SER A 177 7.65 -2.72 -24.07
C SER A 177 6.95 -3.70 -25.01
N ASN A 178 7.31 -3.69 -26.31
CA ASN A 178 6.80 -4.64 -27.31
C ASN A 178 7.01 -6.10 -26.87
N GLU A 179 8.19 -6.43 -26.35
CA GLU A 179 8.47 -7.73 -25.78
C GLU A 179 7.69 -7.93 -24.48
N GLU A 180 7.02 -9.07 -24.34
CA GLU A 180 6.32 -9.44 -23.12
C GLU A 180 7.28 -10.01 -22.07
N GLN A 181 7.21 -9.48 -20.85
CA GLN A 181 7.85 -10.06 -19.68
C GLN A 181 6.81 -10.21 -18.58
N LYS A 182 6.86 -11.33 -17.86
CA LYS A 182 5.88 -11.65 -16.82
C LYS A 182 6.52 -12.18 -15.55
N PHE A 183 5.88 -11.89 -14.42
CA PHE A 183 6.09 -12.56 -13.15
C PHE A 183 4.75 -13.17 -12.72
N GLY A 184 4.61 -14.49 -12.86
CA GLY A 184 3.29 -15.11 -12.77
C GLY A 184 2.31 -14.51 -13.80
N PRO A 185 1.11 -14.05 -13.40
CA PRO A 185 0.16 -13.41 -14.32
C PRO A 185 0.45 -11.93 -14.59
N PHE A 186 1.35 -11.31 -13.83
CA PHE A 186 1.62 -9.87 -13.90
C PHE A 186 2.57 -9.55 -15.04
N ASN A 187 2.23 -8.59 -15.91
CA ASN A 187 3.25 -8.03 -16.79
C ASN A 187 4.24 -7.26 -15.92
N ILE A 188 5.51 -7.53 -16.14
CA ILE A 188 6.63 -6.67 -15.75
C ILE A 188 7.16 -6.02 -17.03
N ASN A 189 8.05 -5.04 -16.98
CA ASN A 189 8.43 -4.17 -18.10
C ASN A 189 7.40 -3.13 -18.57
N THR A 190 6.54 -2.76 -17.63
CA THR A 190 5.42 -1.82 -17.76
C THR A 190 5.72 -0.52 -17.04
N PHE A 191 5.23 0.59 -17.60
CA PHE A 191 5.31 1.90 -16.99
C PHE A 191 4.23 2.05 -15.89
N ASN A 192 4.58 2.60 -14.72
CA ASN A 192 3.60 2.95 -13.68
C ASN A 192 3.51 4.48 -13.51
N GLY A 193 2.44 5.08 -14.03
CA GLY A 193 2.21 6.52 -13.92
C GLY A 193 1.12 7.02 -14.87
N ILE A 194 1.26 8.28 -15.30
CA ILE A 194 0.41 8.91 -16.31
C ILE A 194 1.24 9.17 -17.57
N ILE A 195 0.72 8.81 -18.74
CA ILE A 195 1.27 9.16 -20.04
C ILE A 195 0.24 10.01 -20.77
N ASP A 196 0.70 11.08 -21.40
CA ASP A 196 -0.14 12.08 -22.04
C ASP A 196 0.48 12.53 -23.36
N ASP A 197 -0.38 12.72 -24.36
CA ASP A 197 -0.15 13.12 -25.75
C ASP A 197 1.21 12.72 -26.38
N ILE A 198 1.18 11.91 -27.44
CA ILE A 198 2.40 11.56 -28.18
C ILE A 198 2.38 12.27 -29.54
N ASP A 199 3.36 13.13 -29.77
CA ASP A 199 3.51 13.88 -31.02
C ASP A 199 4.84 13.61 -31.73
N ILE A 200 4.76 13.54 -33.06
CA ILE A 200 5.93 13.49 -33.94
C ILE A 200 5.86 14.67 -34.91
N TYR A 201 6.89 15.51 -34.94
CA TYR A 201 6.96 16.69 -35.79
C TYR A 201 8.02 16.52 -36.88
N ASN A 202 7.70 16.90 -38.12
CA ASN A 202 8.65 16.99 -39.25
C ASN A 202 9.52 18.25 -39.19
N LYS A 203 10.03 18.57 -37.99
CA LYS A 203 10.98 19.66 -37.75
C LYS A 203 11.76 19.39 -36.47
N VAL A 204 12.83 20.15 -36.28
CA VAL A 204 13.57 20.23 -35.02
C VAL A 204 12.88 21.27 -34.14
N LEU A 205 12.29 20.85 -33.02
CA LEU A 205 11.70 21.75 -32.04
C LEU A 205 12.79 22.56 -31.34
N THR A 206 12.51 23.83 -31.10
CA THR A 206 13.29 24.71 -30.23
C THR A 206 12.84 24.56 -28.78
N ALA A 207 13.68 24.94 -27.82
CA ALA A 207 13.33 24.86 -26.40
C ALA A 207 12.06 25.67 -26.06
N ASP A 208 11.84 26.81 -26.72
CA ASP A 208 10.66 27.67 -26.51
C ASP A 208 9.35 27.04 -27.01
N GLU A 209 9.45 26.05 -27.91
CA GLU A 209 8.30 25.28 -28.38
C GLU A 209 7.98 24.08 -27.47
N MET A 210 8.86 23.77 -26.52
CA MET A 210 8.69 22.68 -25.57
C MET A 210 8.04 23.21 -24.29
N GLY A 211 6.80 22.80 -24.01
CA GLY A 211 6.11 23.18 -22.79
C GLY A 211 6.82 22.70 -21.51
N THR A 212 6.52 23.37 -20.40
CA THR A 212 6.89 22.96 -19.04
C THR A 212 5.64 22.97 -18.17
N LYS A 213 5.61 22.13 -17.14
CA LYS A 213 4.50 22.08 -16.20
C LYS A 213 5.04 21.80 -14.81
N ASP A 214 4.90 22.78 -13.93
CA ASP A 214 5.29 22.65 -12.53
C ASP A 214 4.17 22.04 -11.69
N GLY A 215 4.54 21.50 -10.55
CA GLY A 215 3.62 20.96 -9.56
C GLY A 215 3.77 19.45 -9.34
N GLN A 216 3.38 19.03 -8.14
CA GLN A 216 3.34 17.64 -7.75
C GLN A 216 2.18 16.93 -8.43
N VAL A 217 2.44 15.73 -8.95
CA VAL A 217 1.44 14.87 -9.58
C VAL A 217 0.98 13.81 -8.58
N MET A 218 -0.33 13.69 -8.42
CA MET A 218 -0.95 12.63 -7.65
C MET A 218 -1.40 11.50 -8.58
N PHE A 219 -1.43 10.28 -8.06
CA PHE A 219 -1.79 9.09 -8.83
C PHE A 219 -3.04 8.41 -8.26
N PRO A 220 -4.20 9.10 -8.21
CA PRO A 220 -5.42 8.50 -7.68
C PRO A 220 -5.84 7.31 -8.52
N VAL A 221 -6.35 6.28 -7.86
CA VAL A 221 -7.06 5.17 -8.50
C VAL A 221 -8.53 5.58 -8.62
N SER A 222 -9.16 5.38 -9.78
CA SER A 222 -10.56 5.78 -9.96
C SER A 222 -11.50 4.97 -9.06
N VAL A 223 -12.49 5.63 -8.43
CA VAL A 223 -13.58 4.93 -7.69
C VAL A 223 -14.26 3.88 -8.56
N SER A 224 -14.37 4.15 -9.87
CA SER A 224 -15.02 3.26 -10.83
C SER A 224 -14.28 1.95 -11.05
N ARG A 225 -12.97 1.88 -10.75
CA ARG A 225 -12.18 0.65 -10.90
C ARG A 225 -12.74 -0.49 -10.07
N PHE A 226 -13.24 -0.17 -8.88
CA PHE A 226 -13.72 -1.13 -7.90
C PHE A 226 -15.19 -0.94 -7.52
N ALA A 227 -15.95 -0.10 -8.25
CA ALA A 227 -17.34 0.19 -7.93
C ALA A 227 -18.23 -1.07 -7.87
N ASP A 228 -17.95 -2.06 -8.72
CA ASP A 228 -18.67 -3.33 -8.76
C ASP A 228 -17.98 -4.45 -7.94
N SER A 229 -16.94 -4.13 -7.16
CA SER A 229 -16.18 -5.12 -6.42
C SER A 229 -16.92 -5.57 -5.16
N GLN A 230 -17.48 -6.77 -5.19
CA GLN A 230 -18.18 -7.35 -4.04
C GLN A 230 -17.27 -7.81 -2.90
N LEU A 231 -15.96 -7.91 -3.15
CA LEU A 231 -14.96 -8.46 -2.23
C LEU A 231 -14.04 -7.39 -1.65
N ARG A 232 -14.10 -6.15 -2.11
CA ARG A 232 -13.20 -5.09 -1.65
C ARG A 232 -13.68 -4.51 -0.31
N PRO A 233 -12.86 -4.53 0.75
CA PRO A 233 -13.19 -3.87 2.01
C PRO A 233 -13.42 -2.36 1.85
N THR A 234 -14.34 -1.82 2.64
CA THR A 234 -14.84 -0.44 2.57
C THR A 234 -14.61 0.36 3.84
N PHE A 235 -14.24 -0.26 4.97
CA PHE A 235 -13.92 0.44 6.22
C PHE A 235 -12.69 -0.14 6.96
N HIS A 236 -12.06 -1.18 6.41
CA HIS A 236 -10.73 -1.62 6.82
C HIS A 236 -9.63 -0.88 6.05
N GLY A 237 -8.51 -0.62 6.72
CA GLY A 237 -7.35 0.01 6.10
C GLY A 237 -6.71 -0.88 5.04
N MET A 238 -6.39 -0.31 3.88
CA MET A 238 -5.65 -0.94 2.79
C MET A 238 -5.15 0.15 1.83
N PRO A 239 -4.22 -0.11 0.89
CA PRO A 239 -3.91 0.82 -0.18
C PRO A 239 -5.03 0.89 -1.24
N THR A 240 -5.03 1.96 -2.03
CA THR A 240 -6.04 2.20 -3.08
C THR A 240 -6.03 1.09 -4.13
N ALA A 241 -4.86 0.53 -4.42
CA ALA A 241 -4.68 -0.66 -5.24
C ALA A 241 -3.36 -1.35 -4.90
N ASN A 242 -3.08 -2.45 -5.59
CA ASN A 242 -1.83 -3.20 -5.55
C ASN A 242 -1.58 -3.91 -4.21
N TRP A 243 -0.32 -4.20 -3.92
CA TRP A 243 0.07 -5.09 -2.82
C TRP A 243 0.43 -4.30 -1.58
N THR A 244 -0.12 -4.72 -0.43
CA THR A 244 0.39 -4.32 0.89
C THR A 244 0.87 -5.52 1.69
N ASN A 245 1.83 -5.32 2.59
CA ASN A 245 2.13 -6.29 3.64
C ASN A 245 2.18 -5.65 5.03
N GLU A 246 3.23 -5.91 5.82
CA GLU A 246 3.26 -5.59 7.25
C GLU A 246 3.06 -4.10 7.49
N THR A 247 2.19 -3.79 8.45
CA THR A 247 2.06 -2.44 9.00
C THR A 247 3.26 -2.10 9.86
N HIS A 248 3.72 -0.85 9.76
CA HIS A 248 4.75 -0.29 10.63
C HIS A 248 4.50 1.20 10.89
N GLY A 249 5.08 1.72 11.97
CA GLY A 249 5.07 3.15 12.23
C GLY A 249 3.70 3.78 12.47
N LEU A 250 2.76 3.05 13.07
CA LEU A 250 1.47 3.61 13.50
C LEU A 250 1.70 4.74 14.54
N ILE A 251 1.39 5.99 14.19
CA ILE A 251 1.57 7.16 15.08
C ILE A 251 0.45 8.19 14.94
N TYR A 252 0.09 8.88 16.03
CA TYR A 252 -0.73 10.09 15.96
C TYR A 252 0.20 11.30 16.03
N TYR A 253 0.31 12.04 14.93
CA TYR A 253 1.22 13.16 14.79
C TYR A 253 0.53 14.28 14.00
N ASN A 254 0.79 15.53 14.40
CA ASN A 254 0.26 16.72 13.72
C ASN A 254 -1.26 16.65 13.39
N GLY A 255 -2.05 16.17 14.36
CA GLY A 255 -3.51 16.09 14.24
C GLY A 255 -4.06 14.88 13.48
N LYS A 256 -3.22 13.98 12.95
CA LYS A 256 -3.62 12.82 12.16
C LYS A 256 -3.03 11.51 12.69
N TYR A 257 -3.73 10.42 12.47
CA TYR A 257 -3.17 9.09 12.51
C TYR A 257 -2.40 8.83 11.21
N HIS A 258 -1.21 8.26 11.31
CA HIS A 258 -0.41 7.82 10.18
C HIS A 258 -0.08 6.34 10.35
N LEU A 259 -0.13 5.59 9.26
CA LEU A 259 0.21 4.17 9.19
C LEU A 259 1.11 3.97 7.96
N PHE A 260 2.32 3.45 8.18
CA PHE A 260 3.21 3.05 7.09
C PHE A 260 3.09 1.54 6.87
N PHE A 261 3.47 1.08 5.68
CA PHE A 261 3.33 -0.32 5.33
C PHE A 261 4.23 -0.69 4.16
N GLN A 262 4.56 -1.98 4.02
CA GLN A 262 5.27 -2.45 2.83
C GLN A 262 4.34 -2.37 1.63
N LYS A 263 4.79 -1.72 0.55
CA LYS A 263 4.02 -1.53 -0.69
C LYS A 263 4.82 -1.99 -1.92
N ASN A 264 4.13 -2.61 -2.87
CA ASN A 264 4.58 -2.63 -4.27
C ASN A 264 3.56 -1.88 -5.13
N ALA A 265 3.98 -0.76 -5.72
CA ALA A 265 3.10 0.05 -6.57
C ALA A 265 3.01 -0.45 -8.02
N ASN A 266 3.88 -1.39 -8.42
CA ASN A 266 3.88 -1.96 -9.78
C ASN A 266 2.97 -3.20 -9.90
N GLY A 267 2.04 -3.42 -8.97
CA GLY A 267 1.02 -4.48 -9.03
C GLY A 267 0.81 -5.25 -7.73
N PRO A 268 -0.20 -6.13 -7.67
CA PRO A 268 -0.60 -6.85 -6.46
C PRO A 268 0.24 -8.11 -6.20
N TYR A 269 1.57 -7.94 -6.19
CA TYR A 269 2.55 -8.99 -5.88
C TYR A 269 3.73 -8.45 -5.05
N MET A 270 4.37 -9.34 -4.29
CA MET A 270 5.55 -9.01 -3.50
C MET A 270 6.79 -8.90 -4.40
N ALA A 271 7.27 -7.68 -4.61
CA ALA A 271 8.57 -7.40 -5.22
C ALA A 271 9.00 -5.96 -4.94
N ARG A 272 10.31 -5.71 -4.89
CA ARG A 272 10.95 -4.39 -4.76
C ARG A 272 10.17 -3.41 -3.88
N LEU A 273 10.21 -3.69 -2.59
CA LEU A 273 9.36 -3.05 -1.59
C LEU A 273 9.64 -1.56 -1.40
N HIS A 274 8.57 -0.82 -1.17
CA HIS A 274 8.52 0.59 -0.77
C HIS A 274 7.83 0.71 0.60
N TRP A 275 7.92 1.87 1.22
CA TRP A 275 7.02 2.25 2.32
C TRP A 275 5.83 3.05 1.77
N GLY A 276 4.67 2.42 1.72
CA GLY A 276 3.39 3.12 1.55
C GLY A 276 3.03 3.91 2.80
N HIS A 277 2.09 4.84 2.66
CA HIS A 277 1.66 5.73 3.73
C HIS A 277 0.15 5.97 3.68
N LEU A 278 -0.56 5.63 4.74
CA LEU A 278 -1.95 6.02 4.96
C LEU A 278 -2.03 7.09 6.05
N SER A 279 -2.87 8.10 5.86
CA SER A 279 -3.23 9.07 6.90
C SER A 279 -4.73 9.06 7.17
N SER A 280 -5.15 9.27 8.42
CA SER A 280 -6.56 9.30 8.80
C SER A 280 -6.80 10.27 9.95
N THR A 281 -8.02 10.79 10.06
CA THR A 281 -8.45 11.56 11.24
C THR A 281 -9.14 10.68 12.28
N ASN A 282 -9.53 9.45 11.93
CA ASN A 282 -10.40 8.61 12.75
C ASN A 282 -10.13 7.08 12.67
N LEU A 283 -9.08 6.66 11.96
CA LEU A 283 -8.68 5.26 11.73
C LEU A 283 -9.66 4.41 10.89
N VAL A 284 -10.68 5.03 10.30
CA VAL A 284 -11.66 4.38 9.42
C VAL A 284 -11.59 4.98 8.02
N ASP A 285 -11.62 6.31 7.93
CA ASP A 285 -11.50 7.05 6.70
C ASP A 285 -10.01 7.35 6.44
N TRP A 286 -9.37 6.53 5.59
CA TRP A 286 -7.95 6.66 5.27
C TRP A 286 -7.73 7.51 4.01
N ASN A 287 -6.59 8.14 3.88
CA ASN A 287 -6.10 8.73 2.63
C ASN A 287 -4.78 8.04 2.32
N GLU A 288 -4.62 7.53 1.11
CA GLU A 288 -3.29 7.08 0.69
C GLU A 288 -2.47 8.29 0.26
N GLU A 289 -1.37 8.50 0.97
CA GLU A 289 -0.42 9.57 0.73
C GLU A 289 0.67 9.10 -0.27
N GLN A 290 1.57 10.02 -0.63
CA GLN A 290 2.73 9.67 -1.44
C GLN A 290 3.56 8.56 -0.77
N ILE A 291 4.17 7.68 -1.58
CA ILE A 291 5.13 6.68 -1.09
C ILE A 291 6.23 7.40 -0.29
N ALA A 292 6.35 7.02 0.98
CA ALA A 292 7.25 7.67 1.92
C ALA A 292 8.72 7.37 1.62
N ILE A 293 9.04 6.09 1.37
CA ILE A 293 10.40 5.63 1.09
C ILE A 293 10.39 4.69 -0.12
N ALA A 294 11.20 4.99 -1.13
CA ALA A 294 11.37 4.19 -2.33
C ALA A 294 12.83 3.70 -2.46
N PRO A 295 13.09 2.51 -3.04
CA PRO A 295 14.44 2.08 -3.40
C PRO A 295 15.14 3.09 -4.31
N SER A 296 16.27 3.63 -3.85
CA SER A 296 17.00 4.68 -4.58
C SER A 296 18.51 4.64 -4.36
N GLU A 297 18.97 3.92 -3.35
CA GLU A 297 20.37 3.86 -2.94
C GLU A 297 20.92 2.45 -3.11
N THR A 298 22.24 2.33 -3.23
CA THR A 298 22.90 1.02 -3.43
C THR A 298 22.58 0.01 -2.31
N TYR A 299 22.39 0.48 -1.07
CA TYR A 299 22.11 -0.35 0.09
C TYR A 299 20.63 -0.77 0.22
N ASP A 300 19.71 -0.21 -0.59
CA ASP A 300 18.28 -0.55 -0.55
C ASP A 300 17.67 -0.84 -1.92
N ILE A 301 18.52 -1.04 -2.93
CA ILE A 301 18.10 -1.17 -4.32
C ILE A 301 17.19 -2.38 -4.58
N LYS A 302 17.29 -3.43 -3.76
CA LYS A 302 16.38 -4.60 -3.81
C LYS A 302 15.06 -4.33 -3.11
N GLY A 303 15.05 -3.44 -2.11
CA GLY A 303 13.82 -3.06 -1.41
C GLY A 303 14.09 -2.28 -0.13
N CYS A 304 13.12 -1.42 0.20
CA CYS A 304 12.97 -0.81 1.51
C CYS A 304 11.98 -1.67 2.30
N TRP A 305 12.51 -2.63 3.07
CA TRP A 305 11.72 -3.56 3.88
C TRP A 305 11.25 -2.87 5.17
N SER A 306 10.56 -3.62 6.02
CA SER A 306 9.90 -3.18 7.24
C SER A 306 10.83 -2.48 8.24
N GLY A 307 10.22 -1.85 9.24
CA GLY A 307 10.91 -1.16 10.32
C GLY A 307 9.97 -0.44 11.27
N ALA A 308 10.39 0.70 11.80
CA ALA A 308 9.64 1.44 12.80
C ALA A 308 9.88 2.96 12.71
N LEU A 309 9.12 3.71 13.51
CA LEU A 309 9.41 5.10 13.78
C LEU A 309 10.32 5.23 15.00
N MET A 310 11.23 6.20 14.95
CA MET A 310 12.14 6.59 16.02
C MET A 310 11.95 8.08 16.31
N MET A 311 11.70 8.44 17.56
CA MET A 311 11.55 9.85 17.91
C MET A 311 12.92 10.52 18.09
N VAL A 312 13.21 11.54 17.28
CA VAL A 312 14.44 12.34 17.37
C VAL A 312 14.04 13.79 17.59
N ASN A 313 14.41 14.34 18.75
CA ASN A 313 14.08 15.72 19.14
C ASN A 313 12.57 16.04 19.00
N GLY A 314 11.71 15.10 19.39
CA GLY A 314 10.25 15.25 19.31
C GLY A 314 9.65 15.09 17.91
N LYS A 315 10.45 14.78 16.88
CA LYS A 315 9.98 14.50 15.52
C LYS A 315 10.12 13.01 15.16
N PRO A 316 9.13 12.40 14.48
CA PRO A 316 9.24 11.03 14.02
C PRO A 316 10.31 10.94 12.93
N ASN A 317 11.19 9.97 13.02
CA ASN A 317 12.14 9.55 12.00
C ASN A 317 11.81 8.12 11.60
N VAL A 318 12.20 7.71 10.40
CA VAL A 318 12.07 6.32 9.96
C VAL A 318 13.38 5.59 10.22
N ILE A 319 13.27 4.38 10.75
CA ILE A 319 14.32 3.37 10.71
C ILE A 319 13.78 2.14 10.00
N TYR A 320 14.51 1.62 9.01
CA TYR A 320 14.03 0.52 8.16
C TYR A 320 15.15 -0.42 7.74
N THR A 321 14.78 -1.61 7.29
CA THR A 321 15.71 -2.55 6.66
C THR A 321 15.89 -2.22 5.18
N GLY A 322 17.06 -1.71 4.80
CA GLY A 322 17.48 -1.58 3.42
C GLY A 322 18.15 -2.87 2.97
N VAL A 323 17.72 -3.40 1.82
CA VAL A 323 18.25 -4.66 1.28
C VAL A 323 18.87 -4.42 -0.09
N ASP A 324 20.08 -4.96 -0.27
CA ASP A 324 20.71 -5.13 -1.57
C ASP A 324 20.72 -6.63 -1.97
N ASN A 325 21.42 -7.01 -3.03
CA ASN A 325 21.51 -8.41 -3.45
C ASN A 325 22.43 -9.27 -2.56
N VAL A 326 23.03 -8.72 -1.51
CA VAL A 326 24.07 -9.34 -0.69
C VAL A 326 23.68 -9.41 0.79
N LYS A 327 23.21 -8.31 1.39
CA LYS A 327 22.87 -8.22 2.82
C LYS A 327 21.81 -7.17 3.14
N ALA A 328 21.13 -7.36 4.27
CA ALA A 328 20.29 -6.37 4.90
C ALA A 328 21.11 -5.40 5.78
N ARG A 329 20.66 -4.14 5.90
CA ARG A 329 21.22 -3.08 6.75
C ARG A 329 20.12 -2.21 7.35
N MET A 330 20.36 -1.59 8.50
CA MET A 330 19.41 -0.64 9.08
C MET A 330 19.73 0.77 8.62
N ILE A 331 18.73 1.45 8.07
CA ILE A 331 18.84 2.76 7.45
C ILE A 331 17.96 3.74 8.21
N GLN A 332 18.43 4.99 8.37
CA GLN A 332 17.62 6.08 8.91
C GLN A 332 17.14 7.02 7.79
N ALA A 333 15.92 7.55 7.91
CA ALA A 333 15.44 8.69 7.14
C ALA A 333 14.74 9.72 8.04
N THR A 334 14.84 11.00 7.68
CA THR A 334 14.19 12.11 8.39
C THR A 334 13.06 12.70 7.55
N PRO A 335 11.95 13.13 8.16
CA PRO A 335 10.91 13.84 7.43
C PRO A 335 11.42 15.24 7.06
N ASN A 336 10.96 15.75 5.92
CA ASN A 336 11.23 17.11 5.46
C ASN A 336 10.10 18.09 5.83
N ASP A 337 8.96 17.56 6.28
CA ASP A 337 7.73 18.29 6.60
C ASP A 337 7.02 17.65 7.81
N ASP A 338 6.06 18.35 8.41
CA ASP A 338 5.31 17.86 9.58
C ASP A 338 4.05 17.06 9.17
N GLU A 339 3.76 16.98 7.87
CA GLU A 339 2.73 16.14 7.27
C GLU A 339 3.22 14.70 7.02
N LEU A 340 4.53 14.47 7.18
CA LEU A 340 5.23 13.20 7.00
C LEU A 340 5.20 12.65 5.56
N ILE A 341 5.17 13.55 4.59
CA ILE A 341 5.02 13.23 3.16
C ILE A 341 6.38 13.03 2.49
N ASN A 342 7.34 13.93 2.73
CA ASN A 342 8.64 13.90 2.09
C ASN A 342 9.73 13.47 3.07
N TRP A 343 10.66 12.65 2.58
CA TRP A 343 11.70 12.05 3.41
C TRP A 343 13.09 12.20 2.78
N THR A 344 14.09 12.37 3.64
CA THR A 344 15.51 12.37 3.26
C THR A 344 16.22 11.22 3.95
N LYS A 345 16.77 10.27 3.18
CA LYS A 345 17.61 9.18 3.70
C LYS A 345 18.90 9.76 4.28
N LYS A 346 19.29 9.30 5.46
CA LYS A 346 20.53 9.68 6.16
C LYS A 346 21.64 8.63 6.04
N GLY A 347 21.30 7.44 5.54
CA GLY A 347 22.24 6.35 5.29
C GLY A 347 22.18 5.26 6.35
N VAL A 348 23.16 4.36 6.27
CA VAL A 348 23.28 3.17 7.11
C VAL A 348 23.64 3.55 8.54
N ILE A 349 22.86 3.08 9.51
CA ILE A 349 23.13 3.25 10.95
C ILE A 349 23.57 1.95 11.64
N ILE A 350 23.23 0.78 11.07
CA ILE A 350 23.73 -0.54 11.47
C ILE A 350 24.06 -1.31 10.19
N ASP A 351 25.35 -1.59 9.96
CA ASP A 351 25.86 -2.16 8.70
C ASP A 351 25.75 -3.69 8.62
N GLY A 352 24.52 -4.16 8.82
CA GLY A 352 24.12 -5.55 8.69
C GLY A 352 24.45 -6.40 9.91
N ARG A 353 24.37 -7.70 9.69
CA ARG A 353 24.32 -8.70 10.75
C ARG A 353 25.61 -8.79 11.56
N PRO A 354 25.56 -8.66 12.91
CA PRO A 354 26.73 -8.90 13.75
C PRO A 354 27.18 -10.37 13.74
N GLN A 355 28.44 -10.61 14.10
CA GLN A 355 29.02 -11.96 14.14
C GLN A 355 28.33 -12.86 15.17
N GLY A 356 28.26 -14.17 14.90
CA GLY A 356 27.72 -15.17 15.84
C GLY A 356 26.22 -15.45 15.71
N LEU A 357 25.53 -14.84 14.74
CA LEU A 357 24.13 -15.12 14.41
C LEU A 357 24.03 -16.21 13.33
N SER A 358 22.93 -16.96 13.29
CA SER A 358 22.73 -18.09 12.37
C SER A 358 22.02 -17.74 11.06
N ASP A 359 21.33 -16.62 10.99
CA ASP A 359 20.57 -16.16 9.81
C ASP A 359 20.63 -14.63 9.70
N ASP A 360 19.94 -14.00 8.74
CA ASP A 360 19.92 -12.56 8.43
C ASP A 360 19.45 -11.64 9.60
N ILE A 361 19.39 -10.32 9.38
CA ILE A 361 18.91 -9.32 10.33
C ILE A 361 17.92 -8.36 9.67
N ARG A 362 16.69 -8.26 10.18
CA ARG A 362 15.64 -7.36 9.61
C ARG A 362 14.60 -6.90 10.62
N ASP A 363 13.85 -5.87 10.23
CA ASP A 363 12.72 -5.28 10.94
C ASP A 363 13.14 -4.58 12.25
N PRO A 364 13.81 -3.41 12.16
CA PRO A 364 14.26 -2.69 13.34
C PRO A 364 13.09 -2.06 14.10
N TYR A 365 13.17 -2.06 15.43
CA TYR A 365 12.23 -1.37 16.31
C TYR A 365 12.97 -0.54 17.36
N TYR A 366 12.59 0.73 17.49
CA TYR A 366 13.18 1.68 18.42
C TYR A 366 12.44 1.69 19.76
N PHE A 367 13.18 1.74 20.87
CA PHE A 367 12.58 1.99 22.17
C PHE A 367 13.54 2.74 23.11
N GLU A 368 12.98 3.36 24.14
CA GLU A 368 13.73 3.98 25.23
C GLU A 368 13.39 3.31 26.56
N ALA A 369 14.41 2.94 27.32
CA ALA A 369 14.26 2.34 28.64
C ALA A 369 15.42 2.76 29.54
N ASN A 370 15.13 2.97 30.83
CA ASN A 370 16.15 3.32 31.83
C ASN A 370 17.00 4.56 31.48
N GLY A 371 16.44 5.51 30.71
CA GLY A 371 17.14 6.71 30.26
C GLY A 371 18.03 6.51 29.02
N GLU A 372 18.06 5.31 28.47
CA GLU A 372 18.90 4.90 27.35
C GLU A 372 18.06 4.61 26.10
N LYS A 373 18.71 4.67 24.92
CA LYS A 373 18.08 4.50 23.61
C LYS A 373 18.56 3.21 22.95
N TYR A 374 17.62 2.43 22.43
CA TYR A 374 17.90 1.11 21.89
C TYR A 374 17.17 0.87 20.56
N ILE A 375 17.77 0.03 19.71
CA ILE A 375 17.12 -0.61 18.58
C ILE A 375 17.19 -2.13 18.80
N ILE A 376 16.08 -2.82 18.59
CA ILE A 376 16.06 -4.28 18.44
C ILE A 376 15.84 -4.64 16.98
N VAL A 377 16.43 -5.73 16.52
CA VAL A 377 16.26 -6.21 15.15
C VAL A 377 16.09 -7.73 15.15
N GLY A 378 15.10 -8.22 14.41
CA GLY A 378 14.79 -9.62 14.26
C GLY A 378 15.90 -10.40 13.57
N SER A 379 16.20 -11.60 14.08
CA SER A 379 17.26 -12.47 13.60
C SER A 379 17.08 -13.92 14.09
N SER A 380 18.16 -14.70 14.03
CA SER A 380 18.28 -16.08 14.50
C SER A 380 19.61 -16.27 15.23
N LYS A 381 19.59 -16.97 16.36
CA LYS A 381 20.78 -17.40 17.09
C LYS A 381 20.71 -18.91 17.35
N ASN A 382 21.72 -19.64 16.88
CA ASN A 382 21.79 -21.10 16.99
C ASN A 382 20.54 -21.82 16.45
N GLY A 383 19.94 -21.29 15.38
CA GLY A 383 18.73 -21.84 14.76
C GLY A 383 17.43 -21.57 15.52
N ILE A 384 17.45 -20.72 16.55
CA ILE A 384 16.27 -20.27 17.29
C ILE A 384 16.08 -18.77 17.03
N GLY A 385 14.83 -18.35 16.86
CA GLY A 385 14.49 -16.95 16.65
C GLY A 385 14.99 -16.06 17.80
N ALA A 386 15.52 -14.90 17.44
CA ALA A 386 16.13 -13.96 18.38
C ALA A 386 15.96 -12.51 17.93
N CYS A 387 16.09 -11.58 18.87
CA CYS A 387 16.28 -10.17 18.60
C CYS A 387 17.66 -9.72 19.10
N THR A 388 18.39 -9.03 18.23
CA THR A 388 19.61 -8.30 18.60
C THR A 388 19.27 -7.04 19.40
N LEU A 389 20.24 -6.52 20.15
CA LEU A 389 20.13 -5.27 20.89
C LEU A 389 21.25 -4.32 20.47
N HIS A 390 20.88 -3.15 19.97
CA HIS A 390 21.79 -2.09 19.55
C HIS A 390 21.60 -0.88 20.46
N HIS A 391 22.63 -0.49 21.19
CA HIS A 391 22.60 0.61 22.14
C HIS A 391 23.18 1.87 21.50
N PHE A 392 22.51 3.01 21.64
CA PHE A 392 23.04 4.29 21.19
C PHE A 392 24.04 4.84 22.22
N VAL A 393 25.33 4.82 21.88
CA VAL A 393 26.41 5.29 22.75
C VAL A 393 27.43 6.08 21.93
N ASN A 394 27.91 7.19 22.50
CA ASN A 394 28.91 8.07 21.88
C ASN A 394 28.56 8.53 20.45
N GLY A 395 27.27 8.75 20.16
CA GLY A 395 26.80 9.24 18.85
C GLY A 395 26.60 8.17 17.77
N SER A 396 26.70 6.88 18.12
CA SER A 396 26.53 5.76 17.19
C SER A 396 25.77 4.60 17.81
N TRP A 397 25.20 3.73 16.98
CA TRP A 397 24.56 2.48 17.41
C TRP A 397 25.60 1.37 17.52
N SER A 398 25.60 0.64 18.63
CA SER A 398 26.44 -0.56 18.77
C SER A 398 26.01 -1.64 17.77
N ASN A 399 26.94 -2.51 17.36
CA ASN A 399 26.67 -3.68 16.52
C ASN A 399 27.56 -4.86 16.96
N ASP A 400 27.53 -5.17 18.26
CA ASP A 400 28.45 -6.09 18.94
C ASP A 400 27.88 -7.51 19.12
N GLY A 401 26.67 -7.77 18.60
CA GLY A 401 26.01 -9.08 18.71
C GLY A 401 25.29 -9.31 20.04
N LYS A 402 25.11 -8.27 20.87
CA LYS A 402 24.27 -8.37 22.07
C LYS A 402 22.85 -8.79 21.71
N ILE A 403 22.27 -9.66 22.55
CA ILE A 403 20.92 -10.19 22.37
C ILE A 403 19.97 -9.45 23.30
N PHE A 404 18.88 -8.95 22.73
CA PHE A 404 17.75 -8.41 23.48
C PHE A 404 16.99 -9.54 24.17
N PHE A 405 16.61 -10.54 23.37
CA PHE A 405 15.88 -11.73 23.80
C PHE A 405 15.98 -12.82 22.72
N HIS A 406 15.78 -14.08 23.09
CA HIS A 406 15.69 -15.20 22.16
C HIS A 406 14.71 -16.25 22.65
N GLY A 407 14.16 -17.04 21.72
CA GLY A 407 13.29 -18.16 22.05
C GLY A 407 14.04 -19.28 22.76
N ASN A 408 13.28 -20.24 23.28
CA ASN A 408 13.81 -21.44 23.92
C ASN A 408 13.66 -22.68 23.04
N ASN A 409 12.70 -22.67 22.10
CA ASN A 409 12.39 -23.84 21.27
C ASN A 409 12.03 -23.41 19.84
N ALA A 410 12.82 -23.85 18.86
CA ALA A 410 12.61 -23.52 17.45
C ALA A 410 11.23 -23.96 16.91
N THR A 411 10.67 -25.08 17.40
CA THR A 411 9.37 -25.58 16.95
C THR A 411 8.23 -24.69 17.43
N THR A 412 8.28 -24.13 18.63
CA THR A 412 7.20 -23.28 19.16
C THR A 412 7.42 -21.80 18.89
N ASP A 413 8.67 -21.36 19.02
CA ASP A 413 9.08 -19.96 19.01
C ASP A 413 9.67 -19.56 17.66
N GLY A 414 9.94 -20.52 16.76
CA GLY A 414 10.46 -20.28 15.42
C GLY A 414 11.99 -20.29 15.33
N THR A 415 12.46 -20.41 14.10
CA THR A 415 13.89 -20.40 13.75
C THR A 415 14.41 -18.98 13.47
N PHE A 416 13.49 -18.06 13.13
CA PHE A 416 13.78 -16.66 12.81
C PHE A 416 12.61 -15.78 13.30
N TRP A 417 12.90 -14.58 13.80
CA TRP A 417 11.86 -13.62 14.23
C TRP A 417 11.79 -12.41 13.31
N GLU A 418 10.58 -12.13 12.81
CA GLU A 418 10.24 -10.92 12.06
C GLU A 418 9.41 -9.98 12.92
N MET A 419 9.41 -8.71 12.52
CA MET A 419 8.54 -7.66 13.07
C MET A 419 8.50 -7.62 14.62
N PRO A 420 9.67 -7.51 15.29
CA PRO A 420 9.67 -7.28 16.72
C PRO A 420 9.04 -5.92 17.04
N THR A 421 8.16 -5.88 18.03
CA THR A 421 7.68 -4.62 18.61
C THR A 421 7.70 -4.67 20.12
N LEU A 422 7.86 -3.50 20.75
CA LEU A 422 7.96 -3.39 22.19
C LEU A 422 7.14 -2.19 22.70
N THR A 423 6.03 -2.46 23.39
CA THR A 423 5.10 -1.43 23.87
C THR A 423 5.05 -1.39 25.38
N LYS A 424 5.23 -0.21 25.98
CA LYS A 424 5.13 -0.03 27.43
C LYS A 424 3.67 -0.08 27.87
N MET A 425 3.34 -1.00 28.78
CA MET A 425 2.00 -1.26 29.29
C MET A 425 1.99 -1.08 30.82
N GLY A 426 1.85 0.16 31.27
CA GLY A 426 1.97 0.51 32.68
C GLY A 426 3.41 0.29 33.20
N ASN A 427 3.58 -0.61 34.17
CA ASN A 427 4.88 -1.00 34.72
C ASN A 427 5.52 -2.19 33.99
N LYS A 428 4.85 -2.75 32.98
CA LYS A 428 5.32 -3.88 32.17
C LYS A 428 5.59 -3.46 30.74
N TRP A 429 6.20 -4.37 30.00
CA TRP A 429 6.42 -4.25 28.56
C TRP A 429 5.77 -5.44 27.85
N LEU A 430 5.03 -5.15 26.78
CA LEU A 430 4.50 -6.12 25.83
C LEU A 430 5.50 -6.23 24.67
N PHE A 431 6.13 -7.40 24.54
CA PHE A 431 7.05 -7.70 23.43
C PHE A 431 6.34 -8.64 22.46
N THR A 432 6.24 -8.28 21.18
CA THR A 432 5.63 -9.11 20.14
C THR A 432 6.62 -9.43 19.03
N ILE A 433 6.46 -10.59 18.39
CA ILE A 433 7.18 -10.99 17.18
C ILE A 433 6.26 -11.80 16.27
N THR A 434 6.65 -11.94 15.00
CA THR A 434 6.05 -12.88 14.05
C THR A 434 7.14 -13.89 13.66
N PRO A 435 7.13 -15.11 14.21
CA PRO A 435 8.18 -16.08 13.99
C PRO A 435 7.97 -16.88 12.70
N GLN A 436 9.08 -17.20 12.04
CA GLN A 436 9.16 -18.13 10.93
C GLN A 436 9.62 -19.52 11.41
N GLY A 437 9.25 -20.56 10.66
CA GLY A 437 9.73 -21.92 10.91
C GLY A 437 9.16 -22.61 12.16
N THR A 438 8.03 -22.14 12.69
CA THR A 438 7.33 -22.86 13.78
C THR A 438 6.55 -24.06 13.25
N GLY A 439 6.26 -25.03 14.13
CA GLY A 439 5.43 -26.20 13.82
C GLY A 439 3.95 -25.90 13.57
N ALA A 440 3.47 -24.72 13.94
CA ALA A 440 2.13 -24.22 13.61
C ALA A 440 2.20 -23.04 12.61
N GLY A 441 3.26 -22.98 11.81
CA GLY A 441 3.46 -21.93 10.81
C GLY A 441 3.56 -20.52 11.40
N VAL A 442 3.28 -19.51 10.56
CA VAL A 442 3.44 -18.10 10.92
C VAL A 442 2.24 -17.60 11.73
N ARG A 443 2.47 -16.95 12.87
CA ARG A 443 1.44 -16.29 13.72
C ARG A 443 2.09 -15.26 14.65
N THR A 444 1.37 -14.25 15.12
CA THR A 444 1.94 -13.31 16.08
C THR A 444 2.01 -13.90 17.49
N LEU A 445 3.20 -13.88 18.10
CA LEU A 445 3.42 -14.27 19.49
C LEU A 445 3.78 -13.04 20.35
N TYR A 446 3.52 -13.14 21.65
CA TYR A 446 3.91 -12.13 22.62
C TYR A 446 4.42 -12.69 23.95
N TRP A 447 5.21 -11.84 24.62
CA TRP A 447 5.60 -11.97 26.02
C TRP A 447 5.26 -10.68 26.77
N VAL A 448 5.03 -10.81 28.07
CA VAL A 448 4.96 -9.69 29.01
C VAL A 448 6.15 -9.77 29.94
N GLY A 449 6.77 -8.64 30.24
CA GLY A 449 7.96 -8.62 31.08
C GLY A 449 8.47 -7.23 31.45
N SER A 450 9.77 -7.16 31.70
CA SER A 450 10.49 -5.97 32.11
C SER A 450 11.78 -5.80 31.29
N ILE A 451 12.34 -4.59 31.31
CA ILE A 451 13.62 -4.29 30.68
C ILE A 451 14.68 -4.18 31.76
N ASN A 452 15.72 -5.00 31.66
CA ASN A 452 16.87 -4.99 32.56
C ASN A 452 17.67 -3.69 32.41
N ALA A 453 18.52 -3.38 33.40
CA ALA A 453 19.38 -2.20 33.38
C ALA A 453 20.30 -2.14 32.15
N ASP A 454 20.60 -3.29 31.54
CA ASP A 454 21.46 -3.41 30.37
C ASP A 454 20.69 -3.37 29.02
N GLY A 455 19.37 -3.15 29.07
CA GLY A 455 18.47 -3.07 27.92
C GLY A 455 17.89 -4.41 27.44
N SER A 456 18.32 -5.55 27.99
CA SER A 456 17.76 -6.87 27.64
C SER A 456 16.35 -7.07 28.21
N PHE A 457 15.56 -7.94 27.58
CA PHE A 457 14.22 -8.28 28.03
C PHE A 457 14.23 -9.41 29.06
N ASN A 458 13.50 -9.23 30.15
CA ASN A 458 13.25 -10.24 31.16
C ASN A 458 11.75 -10.59 31.16
N PRO A 459 11.34 -11.71 30.54
CA PRO A 459 9.94 -12.10 30.47
C PRO A 459 9.44 -12.60 31.83
N ASP A 460 8.18 -12.30 32.16
CA ASP A 460 7.52 -12.85 33.35
C ASP A 460 7.27 -14.36 33.24
N ASN A 461 7.14 -14.87 32.00
CA ASN A 461 7.03 -16.29 31.68
C ASN A 461 7.83 -16.58 30.40
N GLN A 462 8.59 -17.69 30.38
CA GLN A 462 9.39 -18.07 29.23
C GLN A 462 8.57 -18.48 28.00
N THR A 463 7.36 -19.03 28.21
CA THR A 463 6.49 -19.49 27.13
C THR A 463 5.72 -18.30 26.53
N PRO A 464 5.81 -18.08 25.21
CA PRO A 464 5.00 -17.04 24.56
C PRO A 464 3.51 -17.35 24.62
N ARG A 465 2.71 -16.31 24.43
CA ARG A 465 1.27 -16.42 24.16
C ARG A 465 0.97 -15.98 22.73
N GLN A 466 -0.12 -16.46 22.17
CA GLN A 466 -0.59 -16.01 20.87
C GLN A 466 -1.34 -14.68 21.00
N LEU A 467 -1.11 -13.76 20.06
CA LEU A 467 -1.79 -12.46 20.03
C LEU A 467 -3.30 -12.64 19.83
N GLU A 468 -3.70 -13.37 18.79
CA GLU A 468 -5.11 -13.68 18.50
C GLU A 468 -5.59 -14.92 19.25
N LEU A 469 -6.90 -15.16 19.23
CA LEU A 469 -7.50 -16.35 19.82
C LEU A 469 -6.84 -17.64 19.29
N GLU A 470 -6.32 -18.46 20.19
CA GLU A 470 -5.63 -19.69 19.84
C GLU A 470 -6.53 -20.62 19.00
N GLY A 471 -5.96 -21.18 17.93
CA GLY A 471 -6.65 -22.01 16.94
C GLY A 471 -7.23 -21.24 15.75
N THR A 472 -7.37 -19.92 15.84
CA THR A 472 -7.93 -19.10 14.73
C THR A 472 -6.88 -18.44 13.83
N SER A 473 -5.62 -18.42 14.26
CA SER A 473 -4.48 -17.88 13.51
C SER A 473 -3.29 -18.83 13.60
N HIS A 474 -2.86 -19.35 12.45
CA HIS A 474 -1.66 -20.15 12.23
C HIS A 474 -1.35 -20.18 10.73
N ASP A 475 -0.20 -20.70 10.29
CA ASP A 475 0.18 -20.78 8.86
C ASP A 475 0.06 -19.47 8.06
N GLY A 476 0.14 -18.34 8.75
CA GLY A 476 0.02 -16.99 8.21
C GLY A 476 -1.43 -16.55 7.96
N TYR A 477 -2.41 -17.20 8.56
CA TYR A 477 -3.80 -16.72 8.65
C TYR A 477 -4.01 -15.89 9.93
N GLY A 478 -4.96 -14.96 9.89
CA GLY A 478 -5.23 -14.02 10.97
C GLY A 478 -4.33 -12.78 10.93
N LEU A 479 -4.36 -12.01 12.01
CA LEU A 479 -3.60 -10.78 12.17
C LEU A 479 -2.13 -11.08 12.46
N LEU A 480 -1.26 -10.60 11.57
CA LEU A 480 0.20 -10.70 11.68
C LEU A 480 0.85 -9.33 11.85
N SER A 481 2.07 -9.30 12.40
CA SER A 481 2.97 -8.15 12.38
C SER A 481 2.32 -6.82 12.80
N PRO A 482 1.68 -6.76 14.00
CA PRO A 482 0.96 -5.56 14.43
C PRO A 482 1.89 -4.37 14.65
N SER A 483 1.42 -3.19 14.28
CA SER A 483 1.91 -1.91 14.80
C SER A 483 1.12 -1.47 16.02
N PHE A 484 1.81 -0.83 16.97
CA PHE A 484 1.21 -0.28 18.18
C PHE A 484 1.41 1.23 18.28
N MET A 485 0.43 1.93 18.85
CA MET A 485 0.48 3.34 19.19
C MET A 485 -0.12 3.56 20.57
N GLN A 486 0.38 4.56 21.30
CA GLN A 486 -0.29 5.06 22.50
C GLN A 486 -0.87 6.46 22.27
N LYS A 487 -2.14 6.66 22.63
CA LYS A 487 -2.84 7.93 22.54
C LYS A 487 -3.89 8.03 23.66
N ASP A 488 -3.93 9.18 24.34
CA ASP A 488 -4.92 9.49 25.38
C ASP A 488 -5.06 8.38 26.46
N GLY A 489 -3.93 7.81 26.86
CA GLY A 489 -3.88 6.73 27.86
C GLY A 489 -4.28 5.35 27.36
N LYS A 490 -4.58 5.20 26.06
CA LYS A 490 -4.95 3.94 25.42
C LYS A 490 -3.80 3.42 24.55
N THR A 491 -3.70 2.10 24.43
CA THR A 491 -2.82 1.44 23.46
C THR A 491 -3.68 0.89 22.33
N ILE A 492 -3.35 1.26 21.10
CA ILE A 492 -4.07 0.92 19.87
C ILE A 492 -3.17 0.04 19.02
N LEU A 493 -3.71 -1.03 18.42
CA LEU A 493 -3.00 -1.85 17.46
C LEU A 493 -3.77 -2.02 16.15
N MET A 494 -3.01 -2.24 15.07
CA MET A 494 -3.47 -2.68 13.75
C MET A 494 -2.40 -3.60 13.15
N GLY A 495 -2.79 -4.62 12.39
CA GLY A 495 -1.85 -5.49 11.70
C GLY A 495 -2.40 -5.99 10.37
N ILE A 496 -1.54 -6.63 9.57
CA ILE A 496 -1.96 -7.23 8.30
C ILE A 496 -2.83 -8.46 8.54
N VAL A 497 -3.85 -8.63 7.73
CA VAL A 497 -4.62 -9.87 7.61
C VAL A 497 -4.46 -10.40 6.17
N PRO A 498 -3.57 -11.38 5.93
CA PRO A 498 -3.27 -11.82 4.57
C PRO A 498 -4.44 -12.53 3.88
N ASP A 499 -4.74 -12.21 2.61
CA ASP A 499 -5.80 -12.88 1.84
C ASP A 499 -5.55 -14.38 1.61
N LYS A 500 -4.30 -14.78 1.37
CA LYS A 500 -3.89 -16.13 0.95
C LYS A 500 -4.55 -16.59 -0.36
N LEU A 501 -4.85 -15.64 -1.24
CA LEU A 501 -5.36 -15.91 -2.58
C LEU A 501 -4.23 -16.25 -3.56
N SER A 502 -4.62 -16.82 -4.71
CA SER A 502 -3.68 -17.06 -5.80
C SER A 502 -3.25 -15.73 -6.46
N SER A 503 -2.06 -15.73 -7.07
CA SER A 503 -1.62 -14.56 -7.87
C SER A 503 -2.59 -14.23 -9.00
N GLU A 504 -3.30 -15.21 -9.56
CA GLU A 504 -4.30 -15.01 -10.62
C GLU A 504 -5.54 -14.28 -10.11
N ASP A 505 -5.99 -14.57 -8.89
CA ASP A 505 -7.08 -13.84 -8.26
C ASP A 505 -6.65 -12.42 -7.91
N ASN A 506 -5.45 -12.25 -7.35
CA ASN A 506 -4.90 -10.92 -7.06
C ASN A 506 -4.71 -10.08 -8.34
N TYR A 507 -4.32 -10.71 -9.46
CA TYR A 507 -4.27 -10.06 -10.78
C TYR A 507 -5.63 -9.51 -11.22
N LYS A 508 -6.69 -10.29 -11.07
CA LYS A 508 -8.07 -9.90 -11.42
C LYS A 508 -8.65 -8.87 -10.46
N MET A 509 -8.32 -8.98 -9.16
CA MET A 509 -8.80 -8.06 -8.15
C MET A 509 -8.07 -6.71 -8.19
N GLY A 510 -6.80 -6.69 -8.59
CA GLY A 510 -5.96 -5.49 -8.64
C GLY A 510 -5.46 -5.01 -7.28
N TRP A 511 -5.59 -5.83 -6.24
CA TRP A 511 -5.08 -5.57 -4.89
C TRP A 511 -4.83 -6.89 -4.14
N ALA A 512 -4.04 -6.82 -3.08
CA ALA A 512 -3.77 -7.95 -2.20
C ALA A 512 -3.62 -7.49 -0.75
N HIS A 513 -4.16 -8.31 0.17
CA HIS A 513 -4.18 -8.12 1.62
C HIS A 513 -4.96 -6.88 2.11
N THR A 514 -5.19 -6.80 3.42
CA THR A 514 -5.80 -5.65 4.12
C THR A 514 -5.33 -5.63 5.58
N TYR A 515 -5.71 -4.62 6.35
CA TYR A 515 -5.43 -4.55 7.78
C TYR A 515 -6.65 -4.88 8.62
N SER A 516 -6.40 -5.33 9.86
CA SER A 516 -7.44 -5.53 10.86
C SER A 516 -8.14 -4.21 11.20
N PHE A 517 -9.36 -4.30 11.72
CA PHE A 517 -9.98 -3.16 12.39
C PHE A 517 -9.10 -2.69 13.57
N PRO A 518 -9.02 -1.37 13.86
CA PRO A 518 -8.24 -0.87 14.98
C PRO A 518 -8.71 -1.46 16.31
N ARG A 519 -7.77 -2.01 17.10
CA ARG A 519 -8.08 -2.63 18.39
C ARG A 519 -7.50 -1.81 19.53
N GLU A 520 -8.27 -1.61 20.59
CA GLU A 520 -7.75 -1.15 21.87
C GLU A 520 -7.26 -2.37 22.66
N VAL A 521 -6.05 -2.27 23.22
CA VAL A 521 -5.45 -3.37 23.98
C VAL A 521 -5.03 -2.96 25.39
N THR A 522 -5.24 -3.89 26.32
CA THR A 522 -4.85 -3.76 27.73
C THR A 522 -4.24 -5.07 28.22
N LEU A 523 -3.56 -5.04 29.37
CA LEU A 523 -3.10 -6.25 30.06
C LEU A 523 -3.99 -6.50 31.29
N SER A 524 -4.37 -7.75 31.51
CA SER A 524 -4.91 -8.19 32.80
C SER A 524 -3.82 -8.13 33.88
N THR A 525 -4.23 -8.28 35.14
CA THR A 525 -3.31 -8.41 36.29
C THR A 525 -2.33 -9.58 36.13
N ASP A 526 -2.75 -10.64 35.43
CA ASP A 526 -1.96 -11.85 35.20
C ASP A 526 -1.17 -11.79 33.88
N GLY A 527 -1.07 -10.60 33.26
CA GLY A 527 -0.31 -10.39 32.02
C GLY A 527 -0.97 -10.98 30.76
N ILE A 528 -2.29 -11.17 30.77
CA ILE A 528 -3.03 -11.62 29.57
C ILE A 528 -3.45 -10.40 28.76
N LEU A 529 -3.11 -10.40 27.47
CA LEU A 529 -3.57 -9.37 26.54
C LEU A 529 -5.09 -9.46 26.34
N LYS A 530 -5.78 -8.35 26.58
CA LYS A 530 -7.20 -8.17 26.32
C LYS A 530 -7.39 -7.21 25.15
N GLN A 531 -8.30 -7.57 24.25
CA GLN A 531 -8.56 -6.82 23.01
C GLN A 531 -10.04 -6.51 22.85
N LYS A 532 -10.35 -5.28 22.43
CA LYS A 532 -11.68 -4.86 21.99
C LYS A 532 -11.57 -3.95 20.74
N PRO A 533 -12.64 -3.74 19.96
CA PRO A 533 -12.64 -2.72 18.92
C PRO A 533 -12.32 -1.35 19.54
N TYR A 534 -11.50 -0.54 18.87
CA TYR A 534 -11.19 0.79 19.37
C TYR A 534 -12.42 1.70 19.27
N ASP A 535 -12.89 2.22 20.40
CA ASP A 535 -14.18 2.92 20.49
C ASP A 535 -14.28 4.14 19.54
N VAL A 536 -13.17 4.86 19.31
CA VAL A 536 -13.15 6.02 18.40
C VAL A 536 -13.35 5.60 16.95
N ALA A 537 -12.68 4.52 16.51
CA ALA A 537 -12.89 3.97 15.17
C ALA A 537 -14.32 3.45 15.03
N LEU A 538 -14.82 2.73 16.04
CA LEU A 538 -16.19 2.20 16.05
C LEU A 538 -17.26 3.31 15.95
N ALA A 539 -17.05 4.42 16.66
CA ALA A 539 -17.94 5.58 16.63
C ALA A 539 -17.84 6.39 15.32
N SER A 540 -16.77 6.19 14.54
CA SER A 540 -16.54 6.89 13.28
C SER A 540 -17.13 6.17 12.07
N LEU A 541 -17.57 4.91 12.24
CA LEU A 541 -18.32 4.19 11.23
C LEU A 541 -19.64 4.93 10.92
N ARG A 542 -19.90 5.17 9.63
CA ARG A 542 -21.17 5.72 9.17
C ARG A 542 -22.20 4.60 9.10
N PHE A 543 -23.26 4.71 9.89
CA PHE A 543 -24.31 3.71 9.95
C PHE A 543 -25.43 4.01 8.95
N GLY A 544 -25.84 2.98 8.21
CA GLY A 544 -27.03 2.95 7.40
C GLY A 544 -28.23 2.41 8.16
N GLN A 545 -28.81 1.33 7.62
CA GLN A 545 -29.90 0.61 8.28
C GLN A 545 -29.46 0.10 9.66
N ARG A 546 -30.38 0.13 10.62
CA ARG A 546 -30.10 -0.25 12.01
C ARG A 546 -31.25 -1.03 12.61
N VAL A 547 -30.91 -2.04 13.39
CA VAL A 547 -31.85 -2.79 14.24
C VAL A 547 -31.30 -2.91 15.64
N THR A 548 -32.18 -2.84 16.63
CA THR A 548 -31.85 -3.16 18.02
C THR A 548 -32.80 -4.22 18.56
N LYS A 549 -32.28 -5.16 19.35
CA LYS A 549 -33.07 -6.15 20.09
C LYS A 549 -32.70 -6.06 21.58
N THR A 550 -33.68 -6.19 22.45
CA THR A 550 -33.48 -6.12 23.91
C THR A 550 -34.31 -7.21 24.57
N ASN A 551 -33.71 -7.97 25.48
CA ASN A 551 -34.34 -9.09 26.21
C ASN A 551 -35.12 -10.05 25.29
N LEU A 552 -34.59 -10.32 24.10
CA LEU A 552 -35.20 -11.24 23.14
C LEU A 552 -34.89 -12.68 23.55
N GLN A 553 -35.93 -13.48 23.77
CA GLN A 553 -35.80 -14.92 23.85
C GLN A 553 -35.62 -15.49 22.44
N LEU A 554 -34.43 -16.00 22.14
CA LEU A 554 -34.07 -16.51 20.83
C LEU A 554 -34.08 -18.05 20.83
N ASN A 555 -34.81 -18.63 19.90
CA ASN A 555 -34.81 -20.07 19.61
C ASN A 555 -34.98 -20.26 18.10
N GLY A 556 -33.98 -20.82 17.42
CA GLY A 556 -33.89 -20.81 15.97
C GLY A 556 -33.23 -19.53 15.45
N THR A 557 -33.68 -19.04 14.28
CA THR A 557 -33.09 -17.88 13.59
C THR A 557 -34.02 -16.68 13.65
N GLU A 558 -33.47 -15.50 13.94
CA GLU A 558 -34.16 -14.21 13.92
C GLU A 558 -33.50 -13.29 12.89
N SER A 559 -34.28 -12.77 11.95
CA SER A 559 -33.78 -11.81 10.96
C SER A 559 -33.41 -10.48 11.60
N LEU A 560 -32.32 -9.88 11.12
CA LEU A 560 -31.89 -8.52 11.48
C LEU A 560 -32.27 -7.48 10.41
N ALA A 561 -33.15 -7.82 9.46
CA ALA A 561 -33.66 -6.87 8.47
C ALA A 561 -34.23 -5.60 9.16
N PRO A 562 -33.99 -4.39 8.61
CA PRO A 562 -33.39 -4.12 7.30
C PRO A 562 -31.86 -4.10 7.25
N VAL A 563 -31.14 -4.60 8.27
CA VAL A 563 -29.68 -4.78 8.17
C VAL A 563 -29.39 -5.94 7.24
N ASP A 564 -28.76 -5.63 6.11
CA ASP A 564 -28.32 -6.57 5.09
C ASP A 564 -27.01 -6.08 4.45
N GLY A 565 -26.53 -6.84 3.46
CA GLY A 565 -25.40 -6.51 2.63
C GLY A 565 -24.08 -7.12 3.12
N ARG A 566 -22.98 -6.51 2.66
CA ARG A 566 -21.61 -7.03 2.82
C ARG A 566 -20.73 -6.15 3.71
N ALA A 567 -21.26 -5.06 4.24
CA ALA A 567 -20.61 -4.20 5.20
C ALA A 567 -21.54 -4.01 6.38
N PHE A 568 -21.28 -4.68 7.51
CA PHE A 568 -22.15 -4.61 8.68
C PHE A 568 -21.40 -4.85 9.99
N MET A 569 -22.03 -4.42 11.08
CA MET A 569 -21.64 -4.77 12.43
C MET A 569 -22.81 -5.40 13.17
N VAL A 570 -22.55 -6.50 13.89
CA VAL A 570 -23.46 -7.04 14.92
C VAL A 570 -22.73 -7.00 16.26
N ASN A 571 -23.25 -6.22 17.20
CA ASN A 571 -22.70 -6.05 18.55
C ASN A 571 -23.79 -6.31 19.59
N GLY A 572 -23.62 -7.32 20.43
CA GLY A 572 -24.64 -7.71 21.40
C GLY A 572 -24.15 -8.58 22.54
N THR A 573 -25.00 -8.70 23.56
CA THR A 573 -24.78 -9.52 24.76
C THR A 573 -25.80 -10.65 24.82
N PHE A 574 -25.31 -11.88 24.95
CA PHE A 574 -26.10 -13.11 24.97
C PHE A 574 -25.89 -13.87 26.28
N SER A 575 -26.92 -14.52 26.80
CA SER A 575 -26.77 -15.44 27.94
C SER A 575 -26.31 -16.82 27.46
N ALA A 576 -25.04 -17.13 27.71
CA ALA A 576 -24.37 -18.34 27.26
C ALA A 576 -24.63 -19.52 28.20
N ASN A 577 -25.81 -20.14 28.11
CA ASN A 577 -26.18 -21.28 28.95
C ASN A 577 -25.57 -22.59 28.42
N ASN A 578 -26.33 -23.38 27.65
CA ASN A 578 -25.94 -24.72 27.20
C ASN A 578 -26.27 -24.99 25.73
N VAL A 579 -26.46 -23.92 24.95
CA VAL A 579 -26.78 -23.99 23.51
C VAL A 579 -25.87 -23.06 22.74
N ALA A 580 -25.46 -23.47 21.54
CA ALA A 580 -24.68 -22.62 20.65
C ALA A 580 -25.55 -21.51 20.04
N PHE A 581 -24.97 -20.33 19.88
CA PHE A 581 -25.63 -19.16 19.33
C PHE A 581 -24.64 -18.29 18.54
N GLY A 582 -25.15 -17.29 17.82
CA GLY A 582 -24.29 -16.29 17.20
C GLY A 582 -24.95 -15.57 16.03
N VAL A 583 -24.15 -15.26 15.02
CA VAL A 583 -24.54 -14.47 13.84
C VAL A 583 -24.52 -15.37 12.61
N GLN A 584 -25.55 -15.29 11.78
CA GLN A 584 -25.59 -15.91 10.46
C GLN A 584 -25.69 -14.82 9.38
N PHE A 585 -24.94 -14.97 8.29
CA PHE A 585 -24.87 -14.00 7.21
C PHE A 585 -24.60 -14.68 5.86
N LEU A 586 -24.84 -13.98 4.75
CA LEU A 586 -24.55 -14.43 3.38
C LEU A 586 -25.07 -15.85 3.09
N ASP A 587 -26.32 -16.11 3.47
CA ASP A 587 -27.05 -17.35 3.21
C ASP A 587 -26.34 -18.62 3.70
N GLY A 588 -25.62 -18.53 4.83
CA GLY A 588 -25.09 -19.72 5.51
C GLY A 588 -23.76 -19.56 6.25
N ALA A 589 -23.05 -18.44 6.09
CA ALA A 589 -21.87 -18.14 6.89
C ALA A 589 -22.28 -17.92 8.35
N LYS A 590 -21.49 -18.41 9.32
CA LYS A 590 -21.82 -18.28 10.74
C LYS A 590 -20.63 -17.90 11.59
N VAL A 591 -20.85 -16.96 12.51
CA VAL A 591 -20.05 -16.83 13.74
C VAL A 591 -20.79 -17.61 14.83
N ILE A 592 -20.15 -18.61 15.42
CA ILE A 592 -20.75 -19.54 16.37
C ILE A 592 -19.99 -19.46 17.69
N ILE A 593 -20.71 -19.24 18.78
CA ILE A 593 -20.21 -19.36 20.16
C ILE A 593 -20.88 -20.58 20.77
N ASP A 594 -20.08 -21.55 21.24
CA ASP A 594 -20.58 -22.76 21.88
C ASP A 594 -20.15 -22.82 23.36
N PRO A 595 -21.08 -22.61 24.31
CA PRO A 595 -20.78 -22.68 25.73
C PRO A 595 -20.47 -24.09 26.26
N ASN A 596 -20.85 -25.15 25.55
CA ASN A 596 -20.54 -26.52 25.99
C ASN A 596 -19.11 -26.93 25.63
N ASP A 597 -18.63 -26.42 24.49
CA ASP A 597 -17.27 -26.66 24.00
C ASP A 597 -16.30 -25.51 24.34
N ASN A 598 -16.82 -24.45 24.98
CA ASN A 598 -16.10 -23.24 25.34
C ASN A 598 -15.33 -22.63 24.15
N SER A 599 -15.96 -22.63 22.97
CA SER A 599 -15.31 -22.30 21.71
C SER A 599 -16.03 -21.20 20.93
N VAL A 600 -15.27 -20.57 20.04
CA VAL A 600 -15.75 -19.61 19.07
C VAL A 600 -15.28 -20.05 17.69
N SER A 601 -16.15 -19.97 16.69
CA SER A 601 -15.80 -20.34 15.33
C SER A 601 -16.45 -19.47 14.27
N VAL A 602 -15.78 -19.37 13.12
CA VAL A 602 -16.33 -18.85 11.88
C VAL A 602 -16.46 -20.01 10.90
N ASN A 603 -17.69 -20.34 10.52
CA ASN A 603 -17.99 -21.41 9.58
C ASN A 603 -18.51 -20.83 8.26
N VAL A 604 -17.75 -21.01 7.20
CA VAL A 604 -18.04 -20.64 5.82
C VAL A 604 -17.93 -21.85 4.87
N ALA A 605 -17.90 -23.06 5.40
CA ALA A 605 -17.77 -24.28 4.59
C ALA A 605 -18.98 -24.50 3.66
N ALA A 606 -20.15 -23.97 4.03
CA ALA A 606 -21.41 -24.16 3.31
C ALA A 606 -21.68 -23.10 2.23
N ILE A 607 -20.93 -21.99 2.18
CA ILE A 607 -21.17 -20.91 1.22
C ILE A 607 -20.30 -21.05 -0.03
N SER A 608 -20.78 -20.56 -1.17
CA SER A 608 -19.93 -20.39 -2.35
C SER A 608 -18.88 -19.29 -2.10
N ARG A 609 -17.61 -19.64 -2.25
CA ARG A 609 -16.48 -18.74 -2.01
C ARG A 609 -15.29 -19.09 -2.90
N ILE A 610 -14.37 -18.13 -3.05
CA ILE A 610 -13.00 -18.43 -3.44
C ILE A 610 -12.31 -19.04 -2.22
N THR A 611 -11.77 -20.25 -2.36
CA THR A 611 -11.09 -20.95 -1.26
C THR A 611 -9.68 -20.39 -1.09
N ASN A 612 -9.44 -19.74 0.04
CA ASN A 612 -8.14 -19.14 0.38
C ASN A 612 -7.41 -19.87 1.51
N ASP A 613 -8.06 -20.82 2.18
CA ASP A 613 -7.48 -21.53 3.33
C ASP A 613 -6.69 -22.79 2.96
N ASN A 614 -6.68 -23.19 1.69
CA ASN A 614 -5.94 -24.34 1.16
C ASN A 614 -6.02 -25.61 2.02
N GLY A 615 -7.19 -25.86 2.62
CA GLY A 615 -7.42 -27.03 3.48
C GLY A 615 -6.93 -26.90 4.93
N THR A 616 -6.26 -25.80 5.31
CA THR A 616 -5.85 -25.50 6.69
C THR A 616 -7.04 -25.46 7.64
N TYR A 617 -8.13 -24.80 7.22
CA TYR A 617 -9.37 -24.69 8.00
C TYR A 617 -10.57 -25.39 7.38
N ASN A 618 -10.53 -25.69 6.08
CA ASN A 618 -11.68 -26.22 5.31
C ASN A 618 -12.96 -25.39 5.53
N GLY A 619 -12.81 -24.06 5.65
CA GLY A 619 -13.91 -23.14 5.90
C GLY A 619 -14.39 -23.07 7.36
N VAL A 620 -13.76 -23.75 8.32
CA VAL A 620 -14.12 -23.68 9.74
C VAL A 620 -12.93 -23.22 10.57
N TYR A 621 -12.92 -21.93 10.90
CA TYR A 621 -11.90 -21.31 11.74
C TYR A 621 -12.37 -21.39 13.20
N LYS A 622 -11.73 -22.19 14.04
CA LYS A 622 -12.22 -22.48 15.40
C LYS A 622 -11.13 -22.28 16.44
N GLY A 623 -11.46 -21.55 17.50
CA GLY A 623 -10.59 -21.35 18.66
C GLY A 623 -11.31 -21.62 19.98
N TYR A 624 -10.53 -21.77 21.04
CA TYR A 624 -11.02 -22.11 22.38
C TYR A 624 -10.74 -20.98 23.36
N LEU A 625 -11.74 -20.62 24.15
CA LEU A 625 -11.63 -19.57 25.15
C LEU A 625 -10.92 -20.14 26.38
N ALA A 626 -9.99 -19.37 26.95
CA ALA A 626 -9.35 -19.75 28.22
C ALA A 626 -10.29 -19.57 29.42
N THR A 627 -11.24 -18.64 29.33
CA THR A 627 -12.26 -18.42 30.36
C THR A 627 -13.51 -19.23 30.03
N ASN A 628 -14.07 -19.93 31.02
CA ASN A 628 -15.33 -20.64 30.86
C ASN A 628 -16.48 -19.64 30.69
N ILE A 629 -17.21 -19.71 29.57
CA ILE A 629 -18.35 -18.83 29.29
C ILE A 629 -19.71 -19.44 29.68
N LYS A 630 -19.74 -20.70 30.10
CA LYS A 630 -20.98 -21.39 30.45
C LYS A 630 -21.67 -20.74 31.65
N ASN A 631 -22.98 -20.48 31.50
CA ASN A 631 -23.84 -19.75 32.43
C ASN A 631 -23.37 -18.30 32.71
N THR A 632 -22.73 -17.66 31.73
CA THR A 632 -22.31 -16.25 31.82
C THR A 632 -22.99 -15.41 30.75
N ASP A 633 -22.83 -14.09 30.84
CA ASP A 633 -23.13 -13.22 29.71
C ASP A 633 -21.91 -13.10 28.80
N VAL A 634 -22.14 -13.27 27.50
CA VAL A 634 -21.11 -13.16 26.47
C VAL A 634 -21.41 -11.98 25.57
N LYS A 635 -20.46 -11.04 25.52
CA LYS A 635 -20.46 -9.92 24.56
C LYS A 635 -19.78 -10.37 23.27
N LEU A 636 -20.46 -10.22 22.15
CA LEU A 636 -19.96 -10.47 20.80
C LEU A 636 -20.00 -9.17 20.00
N CYS A 637 -18.90 -8.82 19.34
CA CYS A 637 -18.89 -7.86 18.25
C CYS A 637 -18.31 -8.54 16.99
N ALA A 638 -19.08 -8.59 15.92
CA ALA A 638 -18.68 -9.11 14.61
C ALA A 638 -18.76 -7.97 13.58
N LEU A 639 -17.63 -7.63 12.97
CA LEU A 639 -17.47 -6.58 11.97
C LEU A 639 -17.12 -7.23 10.63
N PHE A 640 -18.09 -7.30 9.72
CA PHE A 640 -17.90 -7.88 8.38
C PHE A 640 -17.78 -6.78 7.33
N ASP A 641 -16.76 -6.87 6.49
CA ASP A 641 -16.44 -5.90 5.45
C ASP A 641 -15.99 -6.60 4.17
N HIS A 642 -16.96 -7.09 3.41
CA HIS A 642 -16.87 -7.74 2.11
C HIS A 642 -16.04 -9.02 2.09
N SER A 643 -14.76 -8.94 2.43
CA SER A 643 -13.83 -10.06 2.49
C SER A 643 -13.04 -10.20 3.79
N ILE A 644 -13.32 -9.40 4.80
CA ILE A 644 -12.72 -9.53 6.13
C ILE A 644 -13.80 -9.55 7.21
N LEU A 645 -13.58 -10.37 8.22
CA LEU A 645 -14.39 -10.44 9.43
C LEU A 645 -13.47 -10.29 10.65
N ASP A 646 -13.69 -9.26 11.46
CA ASP A 646 -13.11 -9.14 12.79
C ASP A 646 -14.13 -9.58 13.85
N VAL A 647 -13.73 -10.49 14.74
CA VAL A 647 -14.57 -11.02 15.82
C VAL A 647 -13.97 -10.68 17.17
N PHE A 648 -14.76 -10.10 18.06
CA PHE A 648 -14.37 -9.74 19.42
C PHE A 648 -15.33 -10.35 20.45
N ILE A 649 -14.77 -10.91 21.52
CA ILE A 649 -15.50 -11.62 22.57
C ILE A 649 -15.11 -11.08 23.94
N ASN A 650 -16.11 -10.65 24.71
CA ASN A 650 -15.97 -10.21 26.10
C ASN A 650 -14.93 -9.09 26.34
N ASP A 651 -14.69 -8.25 25.32
CA ASP A 651 -13.62 -7.24 25.35
C ASP A 651 -12.25 -7.81 25.79
N SER A 652 -12.01 -9.08 25.45
CA SER A 652 -10.85 -9.85 25.90
C SER A 652 -10.20 -10.61 24.75
N TYR A 653 -10.98 -11.34 23.94
CA TYR A 653 -10.46 -12.16 22.84
C TYR A 653 -10.81 -11.52 21.50
N ALA A 654 -9.90 -11.61 20.54
CA ALA A 654 -10.11 -11.13 19.18
C ALA A 654 -9.43 -12.03 18.15
N PHE A 655 -10.00 -12.10 16.95
CA PHE A 655 -9.33 -12.66 15.78
C PHE A 655 -9.90 -12.09 14.47
N SER A 656 -9.07 -12.03 13.42
CA SER A 656 -9.48 -11.64 12.06
C SER A 656 -9.53 -12.85 11.13
N VAL A 657 -10.47 -12.87 10.18
CA VAL A 657 -10.56 -13.90 9.14
C VAL A 657 -10.80 -13.26 7.78
N ARG A 658 -10.11 -13.76 6.74
CA ARG A 658 -10.39 -13.39 5.35
C ARG A 658 -11.35 -14.39 4.73
N LEU A 659 -12.42 -13.89 4.12
CA LEU A 659 -13.54 -14.65 3.56
C LEU A 659 -13.78 -14.15 2.13
N PHE A 660 -14.02 -15.01 1.14
CA PHE A 660 -14.22 -14.56 -0.25
C PHE A 660 -15.54 -15.03 -0.87
N PRO A 661 -16.69 -14.63 -0.32
CA PRO A 661 -18.01 -15.09 -0.75
C PRO A 661 -18.38 -14.59 -2.16
N THR A 662 -18.81 -15.50 -3.04
CA THR A 662 -19.05 -15.19 -4.47
C THR A 662 -20.52 -15.03 -4.85
N SER A 663 -21.47 -15.38 -3.97
CA SER A 663 -22.90 -15.23 -4.27
C SER A 663 -23.31 -13.76 -4.37
N THR A 664 -23.73 -13.30 -5.55
CA THR A 664 -24.06 -11.89 -5.77
C THR A 664 -25.37 -11.45 -5.11
N THR A 665 -26.20 -12.39 -4.66
CA THR A 665 -27.53 -12.14 -4.09
C THR A 665 -27.62 -12.39 -2.59
N ALA A 666 -26.63 -13.11 -2.02
CA ALA A 666 -26.59 -13.40 -0.58
C ALA A 666 -26.19 -12.13 0.18
N ASN A 667 -27.16 -11.55 0.91
CA ASN A 667 -27.01 -10.29 1.64
C ASN A 667 -27.68 -10.34 3.02
N ASP A 668 -28.36 -11.43 3.38
CA ASP A 668 -29.08 -11.53 4.64
C ASP A 668 -28.13 -11.49 5.84
N VAL A 669 -28.60 -10.88 6.93
CA VAL A 669 -27.95 -10.91 8.24
C VAL A 669 -29.00 -11.30 9.28
N SER A 670 -28.64 -12.24 10.14
CA SER A 670 -29.51 -12.79 11.16
C SER A 670 -28.71 -13.20 12.40
N ILE A 671 -29.41 -13.46 13.50
CA ILE A 671 -28.86 -14.12 14.68
C ILE A 671 -29.53 -15.48 14.83
N PHE A 672 -28.82 -16.44 15.40
CA PHE A 672 -29.37 -17.78 15.61
C PHE A 672 -29.02 -18.34 16.98
N SER A 673 -29.79 -19.34 17.41
CA SER A 673 -29.52 -20.18 18.57
C SER A 673 -30.05 -21.60 18.35
N ASN A 674 -29.25 -22.62 18.70
CA ASN A 674 -29.60 -24.04 18.59
C ASN A 674 -30.56 -24.55 19.69
N GLY A 675 -31.10 -23.62 20.47
CA GLY A 675 -32.12 -23.82 21.49
C GLY A 675 -32.44 -22.47 22.13
N THR A 676 -33.00 -22.45 23.34
CA THR A 676 -33.37 -21.17 23.97
C THR A 676 -32.17 -20.46 24.60
N THR A 677 -31.87 -19.25 24.15
CA THR A 677 -30.97 -18.27 24.79
C THR A 677 -31.67 -16.92 24.95
N ILE A 678 -31.09 -16.00 25.73
CA ILE A 678 -31.56 -14.62 25.87
C ILE A 678 -30.54 -13.69 25.23
N VAL A 679 -30.98 -12.91 24.25
CA VAL A 679 -30.25 -11.76 23.73
C VAL A 679 -30.60 -10.56 24.61
N LYS A 680 -29.72 -10.20 25.55
CA LYS A 680 -29.97 -9.14 26.53
C LYS A 680 -30.06 -7.78 25.85
N ASN A 681 -29.10 -7.49 24.99
CA ASN A 681 -29.04 -6.31 24.15
C ASN A 681 -28.32 -6.66 22.86
N LEU A 682 -28.72 -6.08 21.74
CA LEU A 682 -28.05 -6.22 20.46
C LEU A 682 -28.32 -4.99 19.61
N GLN A 683 -27.28 -4.54 18.92
CA GLN A 683 -27.33 -3.59 17.83
C GLN A 683 -26.73 -4.24 16.59
N ALA A 684 -27.50 -4.24 15.51
CA ALA A 684 -27.01 -4.53 14.17
C ALA A 684 -27.09 -3.26 13.32
N VAL A 685 -26.08 -3.02 12.49
CA VAL A 685 -26.04 -1.88 11.55
C VAL A 685 -25.42 -2.30 10.23
N THR A 686 -25.97 -1.81 9.12
CA THR A 686 -25.24 -1.74 7.85
C THR A 686 -24.25 -0.58 7.95
N ILE A 687 -23.04 -0.76 7.45
CA ILE A 687 -22.00 0.27 7.41
C ILE A 687 -21.99 0.85 5.99
N ILE A 688 -22.08 2.17 5.88
CA ILE A 688 -22.07 2.89 4.61
C ILE A 688 -20.72 3.58 4.48
N ASN A 689 -20.10 3.46 3.32
CA ASN A 689 -19.05 4.38 2.91
C ASN A 689 -19.52 5.13 1.65
N GLU A 690 -19.41 6.46 1.64
CA GLU A 690 -19.72 7.27 0.44
C GLU A 690 -18.71 6.99 -0.68
N GLU A 691 -17.52 6.51 -0.31
CA GLU A 691 -16.49 6.05 -1.23
C GLU A 691 -16.48 4.53 -1.35
N THR A 692 -16.15 4.01 -2.54
CA THR A 692 -16.18 2.56 -2.85
C THR A 692 -15.07 1.77 -2.14
N THR A 693 -14.30 2.40 -1.24
CA THR A 693 -13.17 1.81 -0.51
C THR A 693 -13.00 2.47 0.87
N GLY A 694 -12.29 1.82 1.81
CA GLY A 694 -11.89 2.42 3.11
C GLY A 694 -10.90 3.59 3.01
N ILE A 695 -10.66 4.06 1.80
CA ILE A 695 -9.81 5.19 1.48
C ILE A 695 -10.69 6.26 0.86
N ASN A 696 -10.67 7.44 1.46
CA ASN A 696 -11.03 8.66 0.79
C ASN A 696 -10.04 8.86 -0.35
N LEU A 697 -10.54 8.76 -1.58
CA LEU A 697 -9.83 9.29 -2.72
C LEU A 697 -9.56 10.76 -2.43
N PRO A 698 -8.40 11.28 -2.85
CA PRO A 698 -8.09 12.69 -2.67
C PRO A 698 -9.08 13.52 -3.50
N THR A 699 -10.25 13.81 -2.92
CA THR A 699 -11.01 15.01 -3.20
C THR A 699 -10.27 16.15 -2.52
N LYS A 700 -9.02 16.40 -2.96
CA LYS A 700 -8.62 17.79 -3.14
C LYS A 700 -9.51 18.34 -4.26
N GLN A 701 -10.79 18.55 -3.96
CA GLN A 701 -11.27 19.89 -4.16
C GLN A 701 -10.31 20.75 -3.33
N VAL A 702 -9.21 21.19 -3.96
CA VAL A 702 -8.77 22.56 -3.74
C VAL A 702 -10.07 23.31 -3.73
N LYS A 703 -10.48 23.83 -2.56
CA LYS A 703 -11.58 24.80 -2.54
C LYS A 703 -11.16 25.80 -3.60
N ARG A 704 -11.77 25.71 -4.80
CA ARG A 704 -11.70 26.81 -5.73
C ARG A 704 -12.23 27.93 -4.88
N GLN A 705 -11.38 28.90 -4.57
CA GLN A 705 -11.91 30.22 -4.31
C GLN A 705 -12.54 30.58 -5.64
N ASP A 706 -13.82 30.25 -5.81
CA ASP A 706 -14.57 30.62 -6.99
C ASP A 706 -14.38 32.12 -7.17
N ASN A 707 -13.97 32.53 -8.38
CA ASN A 707 -13.63 33.91 -8.72
C ASN A 707 -12.32 34.46 -8.14
N ALA A 708 -11.38 33.65 -7.66
CA ALA A 708 -10.02 34.12 -7.39
C ALA A 708 -9.35 34.64 -8.67
N VAL A 709 -8.70 35.79 -8.55
CA VAL A 709 -7.99 36.50 -9.60
C VAL A 709 -6.50 36.43 -9.31
N PHE A 710 -5.72 35.97 -10.27
CA PHE A 710 -4.26 35.91 -10.19
C PHE A 710 -3.65 36.81 -11.27
N ASN A 711 -2.47 37.37 -11.03
CA ASN A 711 -1.71 38.03 -12.10
C ASN A 711 -0.94 37.00 -12.95
N LEU A 712 -0.25 37.45 -14.00
CA LEU A 712 0.56 36.59 -14.88
C LEU A 712 1.70 35.85 -14.17
N GLN A 713 2.16 36.38 -13.04
CA GLN A 713 3.21 35.79 -12.21
C GLN A 713 2.66 34.72 -11.25
N GLY A 714 1.35 34.48 -11.26
CA GLY A 714 0.68 33.50 -10.39
C GLY A 714 0.39 34.02 -8.98
N GLU A 715 0.59 35.32 -8.73
CA GLU A 715 0.31 35.93 -7.43
C GLU A 715 -1.19 36.19 -7.26
N TYR A 716 -1.73 35.86 -6.10
CA TYR A 716 -3.13 36.10 -5.75
C TYR A 716 -3.40 37.60 -5.60
N VAL A 717 -4.38 38.11 -6.35
CA VAL A 717 -4.78 39.53 -6.38
C VAL A 717 -6.04 39.76 -5.55
N GLY A 718 -6.93 38.76 -5.47
CA GLY A 718 -8.15 38.80 -4.66
C GLY A 718 -9.23 37.85 -5.18
N THR A 719 -10.42 37.87 -4.56
CA THR A 719 -11.57 37.02 -4.94
C THR A 719 -12.75 37.90 -5.34
N SER A 720 -13.41 37.58 -6.45
CA SER A 720 -14.55 38.33 -7.00
C SER A 720 -14.23 39.81 -7.33
N ILE A 721 -12.98 40.08 -7.73
CA ILE A 721 -12.57 41.43 -8.16
C ILE A 721 -13.11 41.70 -9.57
N GLU A 722 -13.76 42.85 -9.75
CA GLU A 722 -14.19 43.32 -11.07
C GLU A 722 -13.02 43.92 -11.86
N GLY A 723 -13.04 43.82 -13.19
CA GLY A 723 -11.97 44.34 -14.06
C GLY A 723 -11.67 45.84 -13.89
N SER A 724 -12.62 46.62 -13.39
CA SER A 724 -12.48 48.05 -13.08
C SER A 724 -11.56 48.34 -11.87
N GLN A 725 -11.34 47.35 -11.00
CA GLN A 725 -10.55 47.45 -9.78
C GLN A 725 -9.11 46.97 -9.96
N LEU A 726 -8.79 46.44 -11.13
CA LEU A 726 -7.47 45.89 -11.46
C LEU A 726 -6.65 46.93 -12.22
N SER A 727 -5.35 47.01 -11.90
CA SER A 727 -4.41 47.81 -12.68
C SER A 727 -4.24 47.24 -14.09
N ARG A 728 -3.81 48.06 -15.07
CA ARG A 728 -3.52 47.60 -16.44
C ARG A 728 -2.61 46.37 -16.41
N GLY A 729 -3.06 45.27 -17.00
CA GLY A 729 -2.37 44.01 -16.88
C GLY A 729 -3.18 42.83 -17.39
N ILE A 730 -2.61 41.64 -17.22
CA ILE A 730 -3.23 40.38 -17.59
C ILE A 730 -3.46 39.59 -16.31
N TYR A 731 -4.69 39.10 -16.17
CA TYR A 731 -5.13 38.35 -15.00
C TYR A 731 -5.77 37.04 -15.41
N ILE A 732 -5.71 36.06 -14.52
CA ILE A 732 -6.35 34.75 -14.68
C ILE A 732 -7.44 34.64 -13.63
N GLN A 733 -8.68 34.43 -14.08
CA GLN A 733 -9.83 34.19 -13.22
C GLN A 733 -10.63 33.01 -13.78
N ASN A 734 -10.94 32.03 -12.96
CA ASN A 734 -11.68 30.81 -13.36
C ASN A 734 -11.08 30.11 -14.61
N GLY A 735 -9.74 30.15 -14.74
CA GLY A 735 -9.02 29.56 -15.87
C GLY A 735 -9.12 30.35 -17.19
N LYS A 736 -9.69 31.56 -17.18
CA LYS A 736 -9.75 32.47 -18.34
C LYS A 736 -8.79 33.63 -18.15
N LYS A 737 -8.15 34.04 -19.24
CA LYS A 737 -7.26 35.20 -19.29
C LYS A 737 -8.08 36.46 -19.55
N HIS A 738 -7.98 37.44 -18.66
CA HIS A 738 -8.60 38.76 -18.76
C HIS A 738 -7.52 39.82 -19.01
N ILE A 739 -7.69 40.64 -20.03
CA ILE A 739 -6.79 41.75 -20.34
C ILE A 739 -7.46 43.05 -19.90
N ILE A 740 -6.89 43.71 -18.90
CA ILE A 740 -7.35 45.01 -18.41
C ILE A 740 -6.53 46.08 -19.13
N ARG A 741 -7.22 46.86 -19.98
CA ARG A 741 -6.62 47.85 -20.90
C ARG A 741 -6.70 49.27 -20.37
#